data_AF-A0AAD6Q871-F1
#
_entry.id   AF-A0AAD6Q871-F1
#
_cell.length_a   1.000
_cell.length_b   1.000
_cell.length_c   1.000
_cell.angle_alpha   90.00
_cell.angle_beta   90.00
_cell.angle_gamma   90.00
#
_symmetry.space_group_name_H-M   'P 1'
#
loop_
_entity.id
_entity.type
_entity.pdbx_description
1 polymer ?
#
loop_
_entity_poly.entity_id
_entity_poly.type
_entity_poly.pdbx_seq_one_letter_code
_entity_poly.pdbx_strand_id
1 'polypeptide(L)'
;MLSRTVVSVSAVSSSSSTSPSRILCKVNPTIPKFLGLKGLSHNFTNCTTWNKNLNSNRKCNTRMENFTTKASAAAQPLKNADELIDSVETFIFDCDGVIWKGDKLIDGVPQTLDMLRSRGKRLVFVTNNSTKSRKQYGKKFETLGLDVSEEEIFASSFAAAAYLKSIDFPKDKKVYVVGEDGILKELELAGFQYLGGPEDGGKKIELKPGFLMEHDKDVGAVVVGFDRYFNYYKVQYGTLCIRENPGCLFIATNRDAVTHLTDAQEWAGGGSMVGAFVGSTQREPLVVGKPSTFMMDYLANKFGILKSQICMVGDRLDTDILFGQNGGCKTLLVLSGVTSLSMLQSPGNSIQPDFYTNKISDFLSLKAAAGDFSSSLHHIRRFHFCKIQLTQGEDMIECSECHSKISANNNNSKAVARAYDRHRSDVSSKARVLNLLLVGGDCIFVGLQPILVYISKHNGNFDYSPISVNFLTETAKVFFAIFMLLIQARHKKVGEKSLLSFSAFVQAARNNVLLAVPAFLYAINNYLKFTMQLYFNPATVKMLSNLKVLVIALLLKVIMKRRFSIIQWEALALLLIGISLNQLQSLPAGSTAMGFSVATGAYLYTLIFVTVPSFASVYNEYALKSQFETSIYLQFVLHGFQNLFLYGYGAIFNFLAILVTALFKGPSSLDILHGHSKATMLLICNNAAQGILSSFFFKYADTILKKYSSTVATIFTGIASAVLFGHTLTMNFILGISIVFISMHQFFSPLSKVKDEPEDGSLEMVDSQNNQRDRTSLNSQY
;
A
#
# COMPACT_ATOMS: atom_id res chain seq x y z
N MET A 1 8.18 50.95 -8.84
CA MET A 1 7.12 51.67 -8.09
C MET A 1 5.79 51.31 -8.77
N LEU A 2 4.86 50.65 -8.08
CA LEU A 2 3.69 51.26 -7.41
C LEU A 2 2.76 51.99 -8.41
N SER A 3 1.43 51.78 -8.42
CA SER A 3 0.55 51.26 -7.37
C SER A 3 -0.54 50.30 -7.87
N ARG A 4 -1.06 49.48 -6.94
CA ARG A 4 -2.34 48.76 -7.07
C ARG A 4 -3.50 49.74 -6.76
N THR A 5 -4.69 49.41 -7.27
CA THR A 5 -5.96 49.80 -6.62
C THR A 5 -6.78 48.54 -6.39
N VAL A 6 -7.21 48.33 -5.16
CA VAL A 6 -8.04 47.20 -4.71
C VAL A 6 -9.46 47.71 -4.54
N VAL A 7 -10.46 46.95 -4.98
CA VAL A 7 -11.86 47.15 -4.57
C VAL A 7 -12.22 46.03 -3.60
N SER A 8 -12.74 46.41 -2.44
CA SER A 8 -13.07 45.52 -1.33
C SER A 8 -14.44 44.85 -1.50
N VAL A 9 -14.54 43.59 -1.09
CA VAL A 9 -15.82 42.89 -0.92
C VAL A 9 -16.16 42.88 0.56
N SER A 10 -17.31 43.47 0.92
CA SER A 10 -17.86 43.44 2.28
C SER A 10 -18.95 42.38 2.37
N ALA A 11 -18.88 41.50 3.36
CA ALA A 11 -19.90 40.48 3.60
C ALA A 11 -21.08 41.05 4.40
N VAL A 12 -22.29 40.60 4.10
CA VAL A 12 -23.46 40.74 4.97
C VAL A 12 -24.13 39.38 5.13
N SER A 13 -24.45 39.02 6.37
CA SER A 13 -25.09 37.78 6.78
C SER A 13 -26.61 37.89 6.82
N SER A 14 -27.32 36.82 6.51
CA SER A 14 -28.67 36.56 7.01
C SER A 14 -28.96 35.06 7.05
N SER A 15 -29.91 34.66 7.89
CA SER A 15 -30.03 33.28 8.40
C SER A 15 -31.36 32.60 8.08
N SER A 16 -31.27 31.28 7.83
CA SER A 16 -32.28 30.24 8.14
C SER A 16 -33.75 30.40 7.69
N SER A 17 -34.23 29.51 6.81
CA SER A 17 -35.19 28.44 7.18
C SER A 17 -35.60 27.52 6.01
N THR A 18 -36.07 26.32 6.36
CA THR A 18 -36.60 25.21 5.51
C THR A 18 -38.00 25.52 4.94
N SER A 19 -38.58 24.92 3.87
CA SER A 19 -38.50 23.56 3.28
C SER A 19 -39.08 23.59 1.81
N PRO A 20 -39.17 22.48 1.03
CA PRO A 20 -39.22 22.55 -0.44
C PRO A 20 -40.62 22.47 -1.10
N SER A 21 -40.76 23.09 -2.28
CA SER A 21 -41.88 22.87 -3.20
C SER A 21 -41.43 22.77 -4.67
N ARG A 22 -42.12 21.90 -5.43
CA ARG A 22 -41.76 21.47 -6.80
C ARG A 22 -41.90 22.60 -7.82
N ILE A 23 -41.01 22.68 -8.81
CA ILE A 23 -41.21 23.46 -10.03
C ILE A 23 -41.08 22.53 -11.25
N LEU A 24 -42.15 22.48 -12.06
CA LEU A 24 -42.19 21.77 -13.33
C LEU A 24 -41.72 22.71 -14.48
N CYS A 25 -41.13 22.13 -15.52
CA CYS A 25 -40.60 22.89 -16.66
C CYS A 25 -41.68 23.61 -17.49
N LYS A 26 -41.30 24.73 -18.10
CA LYS A 26 -41.76 25.10 -19.44
C LYS A 26 -40.71 25.95 -20.16
N VAL A 27 -40.18 25.41 -21.26
CA VAL A 27 -39.36 26.14 -22.23
C VAL A 27 -40.29 26.59 -23.35
N ASN A 28 -40.17 27.85 -23.80
CA ASN A 28 -40.59 28.24 -25.14
C ASN A 28 -39.74 29.45 -25.60
N PRO A 29 -39.35 29.55 -26.89
CA PRO A 29 -38.35 30.52 -27.34
C PRO A 29 -38.97 31.79 -27.94
N THR A 30 -38.25 32.91 -27.84
CA THR A 30 -38.52 34.12 -28.64
C THR A 30 -37.22 34.77 -29.14
N ILE A 31 -37.13 34.90 -30.46
CA ILE A 31 -36.04 35.58 -31.19
C ILE A 31 -36.50 37.02 -31.48
N PRO A 32 -35.65 38.07 -31.33
CA PRO A 32 -35.91 39.37 -31.91
C PRO A 32 -35.45 39.42 -33.38
N LYS A 33 -36.34 39.81 -34.29
CA LYS A 33 -35.99 40.29 -35.64
C LYS A 33 -35.70 41.78 -35.59
N PHE A 34 -34.77 42.29 -36.41
CA PHE A 34 -34.95 43.58 -37.09
C PHE A 34 -34.02 43.73 -38.33
N LEU A 35 -34.59 44.25 -39.44
CA LEU A 35 -34.04 44.84 -40.70
C LEU A 35 -32.60 44.50 -41.19
N GLY A 36 -32.34 44.31 -42.50
CA GLY A 36 -33.22 44.34 -43.69
C GLY A 36 -32.45 44.52 -45.03
N LEU A 37 -33.21 44.52 -46.15
CA LEU A 37 -32.87 44.95 -47.53
C LEU A 37 -32.22 43.96 -48.56
N LYS A 38 -33.02 43.71 -49.62
CA LYS A 38 -32.69 43.66 -51.07
C LYS A 38 -31.72 42.58 -51.63
N GLY A 39 -32.29 41.42 -51.94
CA GLY A 39 -32.75 41.04 -53.29
C GLY A 39 -31.76 40.97 -54.47
N LEU A 40 -31.74 39.81 -55.15
CA LEU A 40 -31.68 39.65 -56.61
C LEU A 40 -32.20 38.26 -57.03
N SER A 41 -32.56 38.09 -58.30
CA SER A 41 -33.44 37.04 -58.84
C SER A 41 -32.73 35.96 -59.67
N HIS A 42 -33.54 34.97 -60.11
CA HIS A 42 -33.29 33.92 -61.12
C HIS A 42 -32.80 32.55 -60.63
N ASN A 43 -33.20 31.43 -61.23
CA ASN A 43 -34.49 31.03 -61.86
C ASN A 43 -34.40 29.53 -62.22
N PHE A 44 -35.50 28.77 -62.07
CA PHE A 44 -35.86 27.58 -62.87
C PHE A 44 -34.91 26.33 -62.80
N THR A 45 -35.36 25.07 -62.82
CA THR A 45 -36.70 24.44 -62.72
C THR A 45 -36.55 22.92 -62.51
N ASN A 46 -37.68 22.24 -62.20
CA ASN A 46 -37.96 20.82 -62.52
C ASN A 46 -37.20 19.73 -61.69
N CYS A 47 -37.80 18.59 -61.36
CA CYS A 47 -39.21 18.15 -61.48
C CYS A 47 -39.52 16.97 -60.53
N THR A 48 -40.73 16.97 -59.95
CA THR A 48 -41.75 15.88 -59.88
C THR A 48 -41.34 14.41 -59.57
N THR A 49 -42.16 13.53 -58.96
CA THR A 49 -43.56 13.51 -58.45
C THR A 49 -43.61 12.44 -57.32
N TRP A 50 -44.63 12.28 -56.45
CA TRP A 50 -45.95 12.94 -56.33
C TRP A 50 -46.36 13.10 -54.84
N ASN A 51 -47.66 13.27 -54.58
CA ASN A 51 -48.33 13.39 -53.28
C ASN A 51 -49.77 12.85 -53.45
N LYS A 52 -50.43 12.31 -52.39
CA LYS A 52 -51.91 12.16 -52.37
C LYS A 52 -52.51 11.93 -50.98
N ASN A 53 -53.07 13.00 -50.44
CA ASN A 53 -54.36 13.13 -49.72
C ASN A 53 -54.85 12.04 -48.73
N LEU A 54 -54.99 12.49 -47.47
CA LEU A 54 -56.27 12.58 -46.74
C LEU A 54 -57.33 11.49 -47.00
N ASN A 55 -57.63 10.65 -46.00
CA ASN A 55 -58.89 10.81 -45.28
C ASN A 55 -58.97 10.08 -43.93
N SER A 56 -60.01 10.44 -43.17
CA SER A 56 -60.25 10.03 -41.78
C SER A 56 -60.67 8.57 -41.55
N ASN A 57 -60.63 8.20 -40.26
CA ASN A 57 -61.51 7.26 -39.54
C ASN A 57 -61.08 5.78 -39.29
N ARG A 58 -61.26 5.41 -38.01
CA ARG A 58 -61.39 4.07 -37.39
C ARG A 58 -60.11 3.25 -37.12
N LYS A 59 -59.69 3.34 -35.85
CA LYS A 59 -59.18 2.28 -34.95
C LYS A 59 -58.73 0.97 -35.61
N CYS A 60 -57.44 0.68 -35.53
CA CYS A 60 -56.93 -0.68 -35.42
C CYS A 60 -56.08 -0.79 -34.15
N ASN A 61 -56.29 -1.85 -33.36
CA ASN A 61 -55.55 -2.08 -32.12
C ASN A 61 -54.14 -2.60 -32.44
N THR A 62 -53.11 -1.76 -32.28
CA THR A 62 -51.74 -2.23 -32.06
C THR A 62 -51.41 -2.12 -30.57
N ARG A 63 -51.29 -3.29 -29.94
CA ARG A 63 -50.92 -3.48 -28.54
C ARG A 63 -49.52 -2.89 -28.32
N MET A 64 -49.44 -1.71 -27.70
CA MET A 64 -48.17 -1.25 -27.14
C MET A 64 -47.73 -2.28 -26.10
N GLU A 65 -46.63 -2.98 -26.37
CA GLU A 65 -45.94 -3.70 -25.32
C GLU A 65 -45.31 -2.66 -24.40
N ASN A 66 -45.84 -2.59 -23.19
CA ASN A 66 -45.31 -1.71 -22.17
C ASN A 66 -43.88 -2.15 -21.86
N PHE A 67 -42.89 -1.37 -22.28
CA PHE A 67 -41.59 -1.33 -21.62
C PHE A 67 -41.81 -0.80 -20.20
N THR A 68 -42.26 -1.67 -19.31
CA THR A 68 -42.24 -1.42 -17.87
C THR A 68 -40.79 -1.24 -17.47
N THR A 69 -40.41 0.00 -17.20
CA THR A 69 -39.20 0.30 -16.45
C THR A 69 -39.28 -0.47 -15.13
N LYS A 70 -38.49 -1.54 -14.99
CA LYS A 70 -38.32 -2.21 -13.70
C LYS A 70 -37.86 -1.15 -12.71
N ALA A 71 -38.70 -0.85 -11.71
CA ALA A 71 -38.23 -0.15 -10.53
C ALA A 71 -37.03 -0.95 -10.00
N SER A 72 -35.86 -0.30 -9.90
CA SER A 72 -34.62 -0.98 -9.54
C SER A 72 -34.80 -1.62 -8.16
N ALA A 73 -34.83 -2.95 -8.12
CA ALA A 73 -34.89 -3.67 -6.85
C ALA A 73 -33.61 -3.35 -6.06
N ALA A 74 -33.73 -3.16 -4.75
CA ALA A 74 -32.57 -2.93 -3.91
C ALA A 74 -31.61 -4.12 -4.00
N ALA A 75 -30.30 -3.85 -4.11
CA ALA A 75 -29.28 -4.88 -4.25
C ALA A 75 -29.36 -5.94 -3.15
N GLN A 76 -29.37 -7.22 -3.53
CA GLN A 76 -29.49 -8.32 -2.58
C GLN A 76 -28.12 -8.87 -2.18
N PRO A 77 -27.89 -9.24 -0.91
CA PRO A 77 -26.69 -9.99 -0.57
C PRO A 77 -26.75 -11.37 -1.25
N LEU A 78 -25.64 -11.84 -1.81
CA LEU A 78 -25.54 -13.18 -2.38
C LEU A 78 -25.70 -14.21 -1.25
N LYS A 79 -26.84 -14.91 -1.21
CA LYS A 79 -27.15 -15.95 -0.20
C LYS A 79 -26.89 -17.36 -0.71
N ASN A 80 -27.20 -17.61 -1.98
CA ASN A 80 -27.01 -18.89 -2.65
C ASN A 80 -26.11 -18.69 -3.87
N ALA A 81 -24.86 -19.15 -3.75
CA ALA A 81 -23.88 -19.08 -4.83
C ALA A 81 -24.24 -20.03 -5.99
N ASP A 82 -24.77 -21.22 -5.67
CA ASP A 82 -25.07 -22.26 -6.65
C ASP A 82 -26.20 -21.82 -7.61
N GLU A 83 -27.27 -21.20 -7.09
CA GLU A 83 -28.37 -20.66 -7.91
C GLU A 83 -27.89 -19.59 -8.91
N LEU A 84 -26.98 -18.69 -8.49
CA LEU A 84 -26.40 -17.72 -9.42
C LEU A 84 -25.54 -18.43 -10.48
N ILE A 85 -24.65 -19.34 -10.07
CA ILE A 85 -23.78 -20.10 -10.95
C ILE A 85 -24.57 -20.90 -11.99
N ASP A 86 -25.60 -21.62 -11.57
CA ASP A 86 -26.41 -22.49 -12.44
C ASP A 86 -27.25 -21.68 -13.42
N SER A 87 -27.65 -20.46 -13.03
CA SER A 87 -28.45 -19.56 -13.87
C SER A 87 -27.69 -18.83 -15.00
N VAL A 88 -26.36 -18.99 -15.09
CA VAL A 88 -25.51 -18.36 -16.11
C VAL A 88 -24.52 -19.36 -16.72
N GLU A 89 -24.08 -19.09 -17.95
CA GLU A 89 -23.06 -19.89 -18.66
C GLU A 89 -21.69 -19.21 -18.64
N THR A 90 -21.66 -17.88 -18.63
CA THR A 90 -20.43 -17.08 -18.68
C THR A 90 -20.34 -16.12 -17.51
N PHE A 91 -19.17 -16.06 -16.88
CA PHE A 91 -18.79 -15.00 -15.96
C PHE A 91 -17.80 -14.05 -16.62
N ILE A 92 -18.11 -12.77 -16.59
CA ILE A 92 -17.18 -11.69 -16.93
C ILE A 92 -16.70 -11.09 -15.61
N PHE A 93 -15.40 -11.06 -15.37
CA PHE A 93 -14.79 -10.42 -14.22
C PHE A 93 -14.13 -9.11 -14.64
N ASP A 94 -14.29 -8.04 -13.86
CA ASP A 94 -13.24 -7.03 -13.81
C ASP A 94 -11.94 -7.64 -13.23
N CYS A 95 -10.79 -7.00 -13.45
CA CYS A 95 -9.51 -7.43 -12.93
C CYS A 95 -9.09 -6.72 -11.63
N ASP A 96 -9.15 -5.39 -11.59
CA ASP A 96 -8.52 -4.54 -10.57
C ASP A 96 -9.51 -4.27 -9.41
N GLY A 97 -9.35 -4.98 -8.29
CA GLY A 97 -10.29 -4.96 -7.16
C GLY A 97 -11.17 -6.22 -7.06
N VAL A 98 -11.16 -7.07 -8.10
CA VAL A 98 -11.90 -8.34 -8.17
C VAL A 98 -10.97 -9.56 -8.20
N ILE A 99 -9.98 -9.59 -9.11
CA ILE A 99 -8.98 -10.66 -9.24
C ILE A 99 -7.71 -10.32 -8.45
N TRP A 100 -7.25 -9.07 -8.51
CA TRP A 100 -6.03 -8.62 -7.85
C TRP A 100 -6.13 -7.19 -7.31
N LYS A 101 -5.18 -6.82 -6.44
CA LYS A 101 -4.84 -5.43 -6.11
C LYS A 101 -3.37 -5.21 -6.39
N GLY A 102 -3.06 -4.32 -7.33
CA GLY A 102 -1.71 -4.17 -7.86
C GLY A 102 -1.18 -5.51 -8.38
N ASP A 103 -0.13 -6.02 -7.75
CA ASP A 103 0.53 -7.29 -8.09
C ASP A 103 0.28 -8.42 -7.06
N LYS A 104 -0.81 -8.33 -6.27
CA LYS A 104 -1.23 -9.37 -5.31
C LYS A 104 -2.64 -9.87 -5.69
N LEU A 105 -2.84 -11.18 -5.80
CA LEU A 105 -4.19 -11.75 -5.94
C LEU A 105 -5.05 -11.47 -4.71
N ILE A 106 -6.37 -11.42 -4.90
CA ILE A 106 -7.34 -11.41 -3.82
C ILE A 106 -7.52 -12.85 -3.27
N ASP A 107 -7.67 -12.97 -1.95
CA ASP A 107 -7.71 -14.27 -1.28
C ASP A 107 -8.80 -15.19 -1.83
N GLY A 108 -8.40 -16.39 -2.27
CA GLY A 108 -9.29 -17.44 -2.77
C GLY A 108 -9.68 -17.31 -4.25
N VAL A 109 -9.07 -16.38 -4.99
CA VAL A 109 -9.32 -16.20 -6.44
C VAL A 109 -9.03 -17.48 -7.25
N PRO A 110 -7.84 -18.14 -7.18
CA PRO A 110 -7.56 -19.34 -7.98
C PRO A 110 -8.62 -20.43 -7.77
N GLN A 111 -8.90 -20.75 -6.50
CA GLN A 111 -9.87 -21.78 -6.12
C GLN A 111 -11.29 -21.46 -6.62
N THR A 112 -11.64 -20.18 -6.75
CA THR A 112 -12.94 -19.75 -7.27
C THR A 112 -13.01 -19.94 -8.79
N LEU A 113 -11.97 -19.53 -9.51
CA LEU A 113 -11.90 -19.67 -10.97
C LEU A 113 -11.87 -21.16 -11.39
N ASP A 114 -11.08 -21.98 -10.67
CA ASP A 114 -11.01 -23.43 -10.88
C ASP A 114 -12.36 -24.11 -10.61
N MET A 115 -13.05 -23.71 -9.53
CA MET A 115 -14.40 -24.21 -9.22
C MET A 115 -15.40 -23.87 -10.34
N LEU A 116 -15.40 -22.63 -10.84
CA LEU A 116 -16.29 -22.22 -11.92
C LEU A 116 -15.99 -22.97 -13.24
N ARG A 117 -14.69 -23.13 -13.58
CA ARG A 117 -14.27 -23.95 -14.73
C ARG A 117 -14.67 -25.42 -14.58
N SER A 118 -14.53 -25.99 -13.38
CA SER A 118 -14.96 -27.38 -13.10
C SER A 118 -16.48 -27.60 -13.27
N ARG A 119 -17.28 -26.53 -13.16
CA ARG A 119 -18.71 -26.50 -13.44
C ARG A 119 -19.05 -26.09 -14.88
N GLY A 120 -18.07 -26.14 -15.79
CA GLY A 120 -18.25 -25.85 -17.21
C GLY A 120 -18.53 -24.38 -17.53
N LYS A 121 -18.28 -23.45 -16.60
CA LYS A 121 -18.55 -22.02 -16.81
C LYS A 121 -17.42 -21.37 -17.59
N ARG A 122 -17.76 -20.56 -18.60
CA ARG A 122 -16.79 -19.77 -19.37
C ARG A 122 -16.39 -18.54 -18.56
N LEU A 123 -15.09 -18.26 -18.50
CA LEU A 123 -14.56 -17.09 -17.80
C LEU A 123 -14.03 -16.08 -18.82
N VAL A 124 -14.23 -14.80 -18.55
CA VAL A 124 -13.73 -13.69 -19.36
C VAL A 124 -13.25 -12.59 -18.41
N PHE A 125 -12.10 -11.99 -18.69
CA PHE A 125 -11.46 -10.99 -17.84
C PHE A 125 -11.40 -9.64 -18.57
N VAL A 126 -12.20 -8.67 -18.13
CA VAL A 126 -12.33 -7.35 -18.75
C VAL A 126 -11.61 -6.31 -17.90
N THR A 127 -10.84 -5.40 -18.52
CA THR A 127 -10.22 -4.27 -17.78
C THR A 127 -10.28 -2.98 -18.58
N ASN A 128 -10.60 -1.87 -17.91
CA ASN A 128 -10.53 -0.53 -18.51
C ASN A 128 -9.08 -0.02 -18.66
N ASN A 129 -8.08 -0.70 -18.10
CA ASN A 129 -6.69 -0.28 -18.13
C ASN A 129 -6.00 -0.63 -19.45
N SER A 130 -5.84 0.39 -20.31
CA SER A 130 -5.23 0.30 -21.65
C SER A 130 -3.69 0.32 -21.69
N THR A 131 -3.00 0.31 -20.54
CA THR A 131 -1.52 0.36 -20.51
C THR A 131 -0.83 -0.90 -21.04
N LYS A 132 -1.55 -2.02 -21.11
CA LYS A 132 -1.03 -3.34 -21.51
C LYS A 132 -1.92 -3.96 -22.59
N SER A 133 -1.30 -4.73 -23.48
CA SER A 133 -2.00 -5.62 -24.42
C SER A 133 -2.48 -6.89 -23.71
N ARG A 134 -3.34 -7.68 -24.35
CA ARG A 134 -3.81 -8.98 -23.86
C ARG A 134 -2.65 -9.92 -23.59
N LYS A 135 -1.65 -9.98 -24.47
CA LYS A 135 -0.39 -10.72 -24.27
C LYS A 135 0.39 -10.29 -23.02
N GLN A 136 0.41 -8.99 -22.72
CA GLN A 136 1.04 -8.47 -21.49
C GLN A 136 0.21 -8.78 -20.23
N TYR A 137 -1.12 -8.84 -20.35
CA TYR A 137 -1.99 -9.31 -19.26
C TYR A 137 -1.90 -10.82 -19.05
N GLY A 138 -1.80 -11.64 -20.10
CA GLY A 138 -1.58 -13.09 -20.00
C GLY A 138 -0.35 -13.41 -19.17
N LYS A 139 0.79 -12.74 -19.45
CA LYS A 139 2.00 -12.81 -18.61
C LYS A 139 1.78 -12.37 -17.16
N LYS A 140 0.86 -11.41 -16.90
CA LYS A 140 0.51 -11.01 -15.52
C LYS A 140 -0.29 -12.12 -14.82
N PHE A 141 -1.29 -12.71 -15.49
CA PHE A 141 -2.04 -13.87 -14.96
C PHE A 141 -1.08 -15.03 -14.65
N GLU A 142 -0.20 -15.39 -15.59
CA GLU A 142 0.83 -16.42 -15.43
C GLU A 142 1.75 -16.14 -14.23
N THR A 143 2.26 -14.90 -14.09
CA THR A 143 3.10 -14.48 -12.95
C THR A 143 2.37 -14.58 -11.60
N LEU A 144 1.04 -14.45 -11.61
CA LEU A 144 0.19 -14.59 -10.43
C LEU A 144 -0.23 -16.05 -10.16
N GLY A 145 0.16 -17.00 -11.02
CA GLY A 145 -0.20 -18.41 -10.89
C GLY A 145 -1.62 -18.74 -11.37
N LEU A 146 -2.16 -17.95 -12.31
CA LEU A 146 -3.44 -18.19 -12.96
C LEU A 146 -3.22 -18.56 -14.44
N ASP A 147 -3.74 -19.72 -14.84
CA ASP A 147 -3.80 -20.13 -16.24
C ASP A 147 -4.96 -19.41 -16.94
N VAL A 148 -4.67 -18.47 -17.84
CA VAL A 148 -5.65 -17.64 -18.56
C VAL A 148 -5.15 -17.39 -19.98
N SER A 149 -5.96 -17.74 -20.98
CA SER A 149 -5.60 -17.56 -22.39
C SER A 149 -5.80 -16.12 -22.88
N GLU A 150 -5.10 -15.72 -23.95
CA GLU A 150 -5.26 -14.37 -24.52
C GLU A 150 -6.68 -14.13 -25.10
N GLU A 151 -7.44 -15.19 -25.40
CA GLU A 151 -8.84 -15.12 -25.83
C GLU A 151 -9.84 -14.91 -24.70
N GLU A 152 -9.47 -15.21 -23.45
CA GLU A 152 -10.26 -14.92 -22.25
C GLU A 152 -10.10 -13.44 -21.83
N ILE A 153 -9.09 -12.72 -22.31
CA ILE A 153 -8.74 -11.35 -21.86
C ILE A 153 -9.29 -10.28 -22.81
N PHE A 154 -10.01 -9.31 -22.23
CA PHE A 154 -10.67 -8.19 -22.91
C PHE A 154 -10.26 -6.85 -22.29
N ALA A 155 -9.05 -6.41 -22.60
CA ALA A 155 -8.55 -5.10 -22.21
C ALA A 155 -9.10 -3.98 -23.12
N SER A 156 -9.30 -2.77 -22.58
CA SER A 156 -9.73 -1.60 -23.34
C SER A 156 -8.74 -1.15 -24.43
N SER A 157 -7.47 -1.54 -24.32
CA SER A 157 -6.46 -1.45 -25.39
C SER A 157 -6.85 -2.27 -26.62
N PHE A 158 -7.30 -3.52 -26.42
CA PHE A 158 -7.84 -4.36 -27.48
C PHE A 158 -9.18 -3.84 -28.00
N ALA A 159 -10.05 -3.32 -27.14
CA ALA A 159 -11.37 -2.83 -27.54
C ALA A 159 -11.31 -1.75 -28.64
N ALA A 160 -10.29 -0.87 -28.63
CA ALA A 160 -10.09 0.13 -29.68
C ALA A 160 -9.74 -0.51 -31.03
N ALA A 161 -8.79 -1.45 -31.05
CA ALA A 161 -8.39 -2.17 -32.27
C ALA A 161 -9.53 -3.07 -32.81
N ALA A 162 -10.27 -3.74 -31.91
CA ALA A 162 -11.44 -4.53 -32.25
C ALA A 162 -12.57 -3.67 -32.83
N TYR A 163 -12.80 -2.47 -32.29
CA TYR A 163 -13.78 -1.53 -32.83
C TYR A 163 -13.41 -1.08 -34.25
N LEU A 164 -12.17 -0.64 -34.46
CA LEU A 164 -11.67 -0.25 -35.80
C LEU A 164 -11.80 -1.40 -36.82
N LYS A 165 -11.56 -2.64 -36.39
CA LYS A 165 -11.78 -3.83 -37.22
C LYS A 165 -13.26 -4.10 -37.51
N SER A 166 -14.16 -3.81 -36.57
CA SER A 166 -15.61 -4.04 -36.73
C SER A 166 -16.31 -3.06 -37.67
N ILE A 167 -15.70 -1.92 -37.97
CA ILE A 167 -16.20 -0.90 -38.90
C ILE A 167 -15.43 -0.87 -40.24
N ASP A 168 -14.64 -1.91 -40.51
CA ASP A 168 -13.75 -2.01 -41.68
C ASP A 168 -12.89 -0.74 -41.89
N PHE A 169 -12.26 -0.24 -40.82
CA PHE A 169 -11.45 0.97 -40.85
C PHE A 169 -10.35 0.88 -41.94
N PRO A 170 -10.18 1.92 -42.80
CA PRO A 170 -9.27 1.84 -43.95
C PRO A 170 -7.83 1.53 -43.56
N LYS A 171 -7.21 0.56 -44.24
CA LYS A 171 -5.86 0.06 -43.94
C LYS A 171 -4.72 1.00 -44.37
N ASP A 172 -5.01 1.92 -45.27
CA ASP A 172 -4.15 3.05 -45.66
C ASP A 172 -4.14 4.17 -44.62
N LYS A 173 -5.14 4.24 -43.73
CA LYS A 173 -5.23 5.28 -42.70
C LYS A 173 -4.55 4.88 -41.41
N LYS A 174 -3.98 5.89 -40.75
CA LYS A 174 -3.20 5.77 -39.52
C LYS A 174 -4.05 6.12 -38.30
N VAL A 175 -3.66 5.57 -37.16
CA VAL A 175 -4.24 5.86 -35.85
C VAL A 175 -3.24 6.67 -35.02
N TYR A 176 -3.59 7.91 -34.64
CA TYR A 176 -2.79 8.64 -33.66
C TYR A 176 -3.16 8.18 -32.25
N VAL A 177 -2.17 7.80 -31.45
CA VAL A 177 -2.39 7.23 -30.12
C VAL A 177 -1.90 8.17 -29.02
N VAL A 178 -2.79 8.48 -28.09
CA VAL A 178 -2.47 9.15 -26.83
C VAL A 178 -2.73 8.14 -25.72
N GLY A 179 -1.68 7.41 -25.36
CA GLY A 179 -1.76 6.19 -24.56
C GLY A 179 -0.42 5.48 -24.50
N GLU A 180 -0.39 4.35 -23.79
CA GLU A 180 0.82 3.55 -23.65
C GLU A 180 0.87 2.34 -24.62
N ASP A 181 2.02 1.67 -24.60
CA ASP A 181 2.43 0.51 -25.39
C ASP A 181 1.34 -0.57 -25.61
N GLY A 182 0.47 -0.79 -24.63
CA GLY A 182 -0.64 -1.73 -24.75
C GLY A 182 -1.61 -1.45 -25.90
N ILE A 183 -1.91 -0.17 -26.20
CA ILE A 183 -2.77 0.21 -27.33
C ILE A 183 -2.04 -0.03 -28.65
N LEU A 184 -0.76 0.36 -28.71
CA LEU A 184 0.07 0.26 -29.92
C LEU A 184 0.15 -1.19 -30.40
N LYS A 185 0.42 -2.12 -29.49
CA LYS A 185 0.52 -3.56 -29.78
C LYS A 185 -0.79 -4.19 -30.24
N GLU A 186 -1.93 -3.77 -29.71
CA GLU A 186 -3.23 -4.29 -30.17
C GLU A 186 -3.61 -3.74 -31.56
N LEU A 187 -3.20 -2.50 -31.89
CA LEU A 187 -3.34 -1.95 -33.24
C LEU A 187 -2.42 -2.67 -34.24
N GLU A 188 -1.17 -2.93 -33.86
CA GLU A 188 -0.21 -3.71 -34.65
C GLU A 188 -0.74 -5.12 -34.94
N LEU A 189 -1.20 -5.85 -33.92
CA LEU A 189 -1.79 -7.19 -34.06
C LEU A 189 -3.09 -7.20 -34.91
N ALA A 190 -3.83 -6.08 -34.93
CA ALA A 190 -4.98 -5.90 -35.82
C ALA A 190 -4.59 -5.44 -37.24
N GLY A 191 -3.29 -5.20 -37.49
CA GLY A 191 -2.75 -4.73 -38.76
C GLY A 191 -3.14 -3.30 -39.11
N PHE A 192 -3.12 -2.38 -38.13
CA PHE A 192 -3.33 -0.94 -38.34
C PHE A 192 -2.02 -0.18 -38.15
N GLN A 193 -1.73 0.77 -39.04
CA GLN A 193 -0.63 1.70 -38.84
C GLN A 193 -0.97 2.70 -37.73
N TYR A 194 0.01 3.05 -36.90
CA TYR A 194 -0.17 4.02 -35.82
C TYR A 194 1.02 4.99 -35.75
N LEU A 195 0.84 6.09 -35.02
CA LEU A 195 1.92 6.98 -34.59
C LEU A 195 1.62 7.58 -33.21
N GLY A 196 2.65 8.05 -32.51
CA GLY A 196 2.53 8.60 -31.16
C GLY A 196 2.69 7.55 -30.06
N GLY A 197 1.96 7.70 -28.95
CA GLY A 197 2.17 6.91 -27.75
C GLY A 197 3.37 7.41 -26.92
N PRO A 198 4.12 6.54 -26.21
CA PRO A 198 5.16 6.98 -25.27
C PRO A 198 6.30 7.81 -25.89
N GLU A 199 6.67 7.56 -27.15
CA GLU A 199 7.72 8.28 -27.89
C GLU A 199 7.49 9.80 -27.97
N ASP A 200 6.23 10.22 -28.08
CA ASP A 200 5.83 11.63 -28.12
C ASP A 200 5.98 12.33 -26.76
N GLY A 201 6.28 11.59 -25.68
CA GLY A 201 6.35 12.11 -24.31
C GLY A 201 7.34 13.25 -24.10
N GLY A 202 8.46 13.24 -24.83
CA GLY A 202 9.49 14.30 -24.77
C GLY A 202 9.23 15.48 -25.70
N LYS A 203 8.28 15.39 -26.65
CA LYS A 203 8.05 16.41 -27.67
C LYS A 203 7.43 17.69 -27.07
N LYS A 204 7.81 18.83 -27.65
CA LYS A 204 7.36 20.18 -27.24
C LYS A 204 6.92 20.96 -28.47
N ILE A 205 6.00 21.91 -28.27
CA ILE A 205 5.53 22.82 -29.33
C ILE A 205 6.31 24.13 -29.23
N GLU A 206 6.68 24.70 -30.38
CA GLU A 206 7.22 26.06 -30.44
C GLU A 206 6.07 27.07 -30.41
N LEU A 207 6.13 28.06 -29.50
CA LEU A 207 5.09 29.07 -29.34
C LEU A 207 5.61 30.44 -29.80
N LYS A 208 5.66 30.65 -31.11
CA LYS A 208 5.99 31.94 -31.74
C LYS A 208 4.86 32.39 -32.68
N PRO A 209 4.67 33.71 -32.90
CA PRO A 209 3.69 34.22 -33.86
C PRO A 209 3.91 33.63 -35.25
N GLY A 210 2.83 33.19 -35.90
CA GLY A 210 2.87 32.60 -37.24
C GLY A 210 3.34 31.14 -37.32
N PHE A 211 3.72 30.50 -36.21
CA PHE A 211 4.01 29.06 -36.20
C PHE A 211 2.73 28.24 -36.36
N LEU A 212 2.72 27.35 -37.34
CA LEU A 212 1.70 26.32 -37.51
C LEU A 212 2.33 24.95 -37.21
N MET A 213 1.66 24.17 -36.38
CA MET A 213 2.06 22.80 -36.10
C MET A 213 1.49 21.89 -37.19
N GLU A 214 2.37 21.26 -37.96
CA GLU A 214 1.95 20.26 -38.94
C GLU A 214 1.54 18.94 -38.27
N HIS A 215 0.58 18.26 -38.89
CA HIS A 215 0.14 16.92 -38.53
C HIS A 215 -0.16 16.09 -39.77
N ASP A 216 -0.10 14.77 -39.61
CA ASP A 216 -0.28 13.81 -40.69
C ASP A 216 -1.76 13.77 -41.12
N LYS A 217 -2.00 14.05 -42.41
CA LYS A 217 -3.35 14.09 -43.01
C LYS A 217 -3.92 12.69 -43.28
N ASP A 218 -3.12 11.63 -43.14
CA ASP A 218 -3.57 10.24 -43.21
C ASP A 218 -4.01 9.67 -41.85
N VAL A 219 -3.98 10.46 -40.77
CA VAL A 219 -4.61 10.07 -39.49
C VAL A 219 -6.13 10.09 -39.63
N GLY A 220 -6.73 8.90 -39.73
CA GLY A 220 -8.17 8.69 -39.79
C GLY A 220 -8.84 8.43 -38.44
N ALA A 221 -8.06 8.18 -37.38
CA ALA A 221 -8.56 8.03 -36.02
C ALA A 221 -7.57 8.55 -34.98
N VAL A 222 -8.08 9.12 -33.89
CA VAL A 222 -7.34 9.43 -32.66
C VAL A 222 -7.89 8.57 -31.53
N VAL A 223 -7.04 7.71 -30.96
CA VAL A 223 -7.37 6.86 -29.81
C VAL A 223 -6.73 7.45 -28.56
N VAL A 224 -7.55 7.80 -27.57
CA VAL A 224 -7.14 8.35 -26.28
C VAL A 224 -7.37 7.32 -25.18
N GLY A 225 -6.33 7.07 -24.37
CA GLY A 225 -6.38 6.23 -23.20
C GLY A 225 -5.55 6.81 -22.06
N PHE A 226 -5.21 5.96 -21.09
CA PHE A 226 -4.35 6.37 -20.01
C PHE A 226 -2.88 6.44 -20.47
N ASP A 227 -2.23 7.58 -20.24
CA ASP A 227 -0.89 7.91 -20.74
C ASP A 227 -0.08 8.65 -19.66
N ARG A 228 0.94 8.00 -19.07
CA ARG A 228 1.86 8.68 -18.13
C ARG A 228 2.80 9.68 -18.81
N TYR A 229 2.88 9.65 -20.14
CA TYR A 229 3.67 10.56 -20.98
C TYR A 229 2.78 11.62 -21.65
N PHE A 230 1.61 11.90 -21.07
CA PHE A 230 0.67 12.91 -21.57
C PHE A 230 1.28 14.32 -21.49
N ASN A 231 1.22 15.06 -22.59
CA ASN A 231 1.78 16.40 -22.70
C ASN A 231 0.97 17.28 -23.68
N TYR A 232 1.29 18.58 -23.72
CA TYR A 232 0.58 19.53 -24.59
C TYR A 232 0.78 19.26 -26.09
N TYR A 233 1.93 18.70 -26.49
CA TYR A 233 2.19 18.31 -27.88
C TYR A 233 1.16 17.28 -28.37
N LYS A 234 0.94 16.22 -27.59
CA LYS A 234 -0.07 15.18 -27.90
C LYS A 234 -1.48 15.74 -27.98
N VAL A 235 -1.85 16.61 -27.04
CA VAL A 235 -3.15 17.29 -27.05
C VAL A 235 -3.34 18.11 -28.33
N GLN A 236 -2.37 18.93 -28.70
CA GLN A 236 -2.45 19.72 -29.93
C GLN A 236 -2.49 18.84 -31.18
N TYR A 237 -1.57 17.87 -31.31
CA TYR A 237 -1.50 16.99 -32.48
C TYR A 237 -2.83 16.26 -32.74
N GLY A 238 -3.36 15.59 -31.70
CA GLY A 238 -4.64 14.90 -31.82
C GLY A 238 -5.83 15.84 -32.02
N THR A 239 -5.79 17.06 -31.45
CA THR A 239 -6.82 18.08 -31.67
C THR A 239 -6.86 18.50 -33.14
N LEU A 240 -5.70 18.72 -33.76
CA LEU A 240 -5.59 19.08 -35.17
C LEU A 240 -6.07 17.92 -36.06
N CYS A 241 -5.69 16.67 -35.75
CA CYS A 241 -6.21 15.49 -36.45
C CYS A 241 -7.75 15.42 -36.39
N ILE A 242 -8.35 15.56 -35.20
CA ILE A 242 -9.82 15.48 -35.01
C ILE A 242 -10.56 16.64 -35.70
N ARG A 243 -9.95 17.82 -35.84
CA ARG A 243 -10.60 19.02 -36.38
C ARG A 243 -10.37 19.26 -37.87
N GLU A 244 -9.22 18.87 -38.41
CA GLU A 244 -8.83 19.18 -39.79
C GLU A 244 -8.85 17.96 -40.73
N ASN A 245 -8.66 16.73 -40.24
CA ASN A 245 -8.70 15.56 -41.11
C ASN A 245 -10.18 15.13 -41.34
N PRO A 246 -10.68 15.11 -42.58
CA PRO A 246 -12.07 14.75 -42.86
C PRO A 246 -12.41 13.34 -42.36
N GLY A 247 -13.52 13.20 -41.65
CA GLY A 247 -13.98 11.91 -41.13
C GLY A 247 -13.18 11.35 -39.94
N CYS A 248 -12.20 12.09 -39.40
CA CYS A 248 -11.35 11.59 -38.32
C CYS A 248 -12.17 11.21 -37.07
N LEU A 249 -12.02 9.94 -36.66
CA LEU A 249 -12.69 9.35 -35.51
C LEU A 249 -12.02 9.79 -34.21
N PHE A 250 -12.81 10.10 -33.19
CA PHE A 250 -12.32 10.34 -31.83
C PHE A 250 -12.79 9.19 -30.93
N ILE A 251 -11.85 8.38 -30.46
CA ILE A 251 -12.11 7.15 -29.70
C ILE A 251 -11.46 7.26 -28.33
N ALA A 252 -12.19 6.86 -27.27
CA ALA A 252 -11.70 6.79 -25.91
C ALA A 252 -11.73 5.35 -25.39
N THR A 253 -10.59 4.85 -24.88
CA THR A 253 -10.51 3.51 -24.30
C THR A 253 -11.33 3.36 -23.02
N ASN A 254 -11.42 4.42 -22.19
CA ASN A 254 -12.35 4.54 -21.06
C ASN A 254 -12.58 6.03 -20.74
N ARG A 255 -13.46 6.33 -19.77
CA ARG A 255 -13.63 7.70 -19.20
C ARG A 255 -13.43 7.74 -17.69
N ASP A 256 -12.66 6.81 -17.15
CA ASP A 256 -12.50 6.64 -15.71
C ASP A 256 -11.83 7.91 -15.16
N ALA A 257 -12.53 8.64 -14.29
CA ALA A 257 -12.06 9.92 -13.78
C ALA A 257 -10.78 9.76 -12.94
N VAL A 258 -10.67 8.62 -12.26
CA VAL A 258 -9.54 8.25 -11.39
C VAL A 258 -9.10 6.80 -11.62
N THR A 259 -7.82 6.54 -11.36
CA THR A 259 -7.17 5.23 -11.43
C THR A 259 -6.25 5.00 -10.22
N HIS A 260 -5.96 3.74 -9.91
CA HIS A 260 -5.11 3.33 -8.79
C HIS A 260 -3.72 2.89 -9.28
N LEU A 261 -2.83 3.86 -9.51
CA LEU A 261 -1.42 3.58 -9.85
C LEU A 261 -0.59 3.12 -8.63
N THR A 262 -1.06 3.47 -7.43
CA THR A 262 -0.49 3.08 -6.14
C THR A 262 -1.61 2.92 -5.12
N ASP A 263 -1.43 2.07 -4.12
CA ASP A 263 -2.43 1.79 -3.08
C ASP A 263 -2.68 3.00 -2.13
N ALA A 264 -1.93 4.08 -2.28
CA ALA A 264 -1.92 5.22 -1.35
C ALA A 264 -2.97 6.30 -1.65
N GLN A 265 -3.35 6.49 -2.92
CA GLN A 265 -4.33 7.50 -3.34
C GLN A 265 -4.88 7.21 -4.75
N GLU A 266 -5.99 7.85 -5.07
CA GLU A 266 -6.48 7.98 -6.44
C GLU A 266 -5.62 8.96 -7.26
N TRP A 267 -5.40 8.63 -8.53
CA TRP A 267 -4.68 9.45 -9.50
C TRP A 267 -5.60 9.79 -10.67
N ALA A 268 -5.34 10.88 -11.39
CA ALA A 268 -6.09 11.25 -12.59
C ALA A 268 -6.12 10.09 -13.60
N GLY A 269 -7.32 9.63 -13.96
CA GLY A 269 -7.52 8.50 -14.88
C GLY A 269 -7.60 8.92 -16.36
N GLY A 270 -7.89 7.95 -17.22
CA GLY A 270 -8.03 8.19 -18.68
C GLY A 270 -9.10 9.25 -19.00
N GLY A 271 -10.15 9.35 -18.18
CA GLY A 271 -11.17 10.39 -18.30
C GLY A 271 -10.64 11.83 -18.20
N SER A 272 -9.56 12.07 -17.43
CA SER A 272 -8.92 13.39 -17.37
C SER A 272 -8.22 13.77 -18.68
N MET A 273 -7.58 12.80 -19.33
CA MET A 273 -6.87 12.98 -20.60
C MET A 273 -7.87 13.16 -21.75
N VAL A 274 -8.92 12.34 -21.77
CA VAL A 274 -10.07 12.49 -22.67
C VAL A 274 -10.73 13.87 -22.51
N GLY A 275 -10.88 14.35 -21.27
CA GLY A 275 -11.45 15.67 -20.98
C GLY A 275 -10.70 16.83 -21.63
N ALA A 276 -9.38 16.74 -21.77
CA ALA A 276 -8.58 17.75 -22.48
C ALA A 276 -8.95 17.82 -23.98
N PHE A 277 -9.16 16.67 -24.62
CA PHE A 277 -9.59 16.59 -26.02
C PHE A 277 -11.04 17.02 -26.21
N VAL A 278 -11.95 16.67 -25.31
CA VAL A 278 -13.33 17.20 -25.32
C VAL A 278 -13.30 18.73 -25.23
N GLY A 279 -12.47 19.29 -24.34
CA GLY A 279 -12.30 20.74 -24.20
C GLY A 279 -11.73 21.43 -25.45
N SER A 280 -10.71 20.85 -26.11
CA SER A 280 -10.05 21.47 -27.27
C SER A 280 -10.78 21.25 -28.60
N THR A 281 -11.56 20.17 -28.73
CA THR A 281 -12.27 19.80 -29.96
C THR A 281 -13.77 20.13 -29.92
N GLN A 282 -14.36 20.26 -28.73
CA GLN A 282 -15.81 20.37 -28.50
C GLN A 282 -16.61 19.20 -29.12
N ARG A 283 -15.98 18.02 -29.25
CA ARG A 283 -16.58 16.75 -29.70
C ARG A 283 -16.49 15.73 -28.57
N GLU A 284 -17.54 14.94 -28.37
CA GLU A 284 -17.52 13.77 -27.49
C GLU A 284 -16.86 12.57 -28.20
N PRO A 285 -16.08 11.73 -27.49
CA PRO A 285 -15.49 10.52 -28.06
C PRO A 285 -16.50 9.38 -28.13
N LEU A 286 -16.27 8.45 -29.05
CA LEU A 286 -16.79 7.10 -28.94
C LEU A 286 -16.03 6.35 -27.84
N VAL A 287 -16.72 5.90 -26.79
CA VAL A 287 -16.11 5.08 -25.73
C VAL A 287 -16.22 3.60 -26.09
N VAL A 288 -15.09 2.88 -26.08
CA VAL A 288 -15.04 1.43 -26.41
C VAL A 288 -14.91 0.52 -25.18
N GLY A 289 -14.40 1.03 -24.06
CA GLY A 289 -14.37 0.33 -22.77
C GLY A 289 -15.64 0.50 -21.94
N LYS A 290 -15.66 -0.05 -20.73
CA LYS A 290 -16.80 0.03 -19.80
C LYS A 290 -17.11 1.51 -19.48
N PRO A 291 -18.39 1.94 -19.43
CA PRO A 291 -19.61 1.14 -19.49
C PRO A 291 -20.25 0.96 -20.88
N SER A 292 -19.49 1.14 -21.98
CA SER A 292 -19.96 0.90 -23.35
C SER A 292 -20.29 -0.57 -23.59
N THR A 293 -21.40 -0.90 -24.27
CA THR A 293 -21.80 -2.29 -24.53
C THR A 293 -20.96 -2.99 -25.58
N PHE A 294 -20.13 -2.26 -26.35
CA PHE A 294 -19.35 -2.81 -27.46
C PHE A 294 -18.62 -4.12 -27.12
N MET A 295 -17.94 -4.19 -25.97
CA MET A 295 -17.27 -5.43 -25.54
C MET A 295 -18.26 -6.56 -25.23
N MET A 296 -19.41 -6.25 -24.63
CA MET A 296 -20.48 -7.21 -24.36
C MET A 296 -21.10 -7.75 -25.65
N ASP A 297 -21.34 -6.87 -26.63
CA ASP A 297 -21.89 -7.20 -27.93
C ASP A 297 -20.92 -8.08 -28.74
N TYR A 298 -19.63 -7.71 -28.72
CA TYR A 298 -18.56 -8.52 -29.31
C TYR A 298 -18.47 -9.91 -28.65
N LEU A 299 -18.52 -9.99 -27.32
CA LEU A 299 -18.49 -11.25 -26.57
C LEU A 299 -19.68 -12.15 -26.91
N ALA A 300 -20.90 -11.61 -26.83
CA ALA A 300 -22.13 -12.35 -27.15
C ALA A 300 -22.09 -12.90 -28.59
N ASN A 301 -21.68 -12.08 -29.56
CA ASN A 301 -21.58 -12.48 -30.97
C ASN A 301 -20.46 -13.51 -31.22
N LYS A 302 -19.27 -13.33 -30.64
CA LYS A 302 -18.14 -14.27 -30.78
C LYS A 302 -18.47 -15.65 -30.20
N PHE A 303 -19.28 -15.67 -29.15
CA PHE A 303 -19.52 -16.88 -28.35
C PHE A 303 -20.89 -17.54 -28.55
N GLY A 304 -21.84 -16.86 -29.20
CA GLY A 304 -23.20 -17.38 -29.44
C GLY A 304 -24.08 -17.42 -28.19
N ILE A 305 -23.78 -16.61 -27.17
CA ILE A 305 -24.42 -16.66 -25.85
C ILE A 305 -25.40 -15.51 -25.66
N LEU A 306 -26.58 -15.78 -25.09
CA LEU A 306 -27.54 -14.74 -24.75
C LEU A 306 -27.03 -13.91 -23.57
N LYS A 307 -27.14 -12.58 -23.64
CA LYS A 307 -26.62 -11.67 -22.60
C LYS A 307 -27.23 -11.95 -21.21
N SER A 308 -28.46 -12.47 -21.14
CA SER A 308 -29.12 -12.91 -19.90
C SER A 308 -28.43 -14.11 -19.21
N GLN A 309 -27.62 -14.88 -19.93
CA GLN A 309 -26.81 -16.00 -19.43
C GLN A 309 -25.39 -15.57 -19.05
N ILE A 310 -25.14 -14.26 -18.97
CA ILE A 310 -23.85 -13.68 -18.57
C ILE A 310 -24.01 -13.03 -17.20
N CYS A 311 -23.04 -13.24 -16.29
CA CYS A 311 -22.90 -12.47 -15.06
C CYS A 311 -21.65 -11.59 -15.12
N MET A 312 -21.83 -10.27 -15.01
CA MET A 312 -20.75 -9.30 -14.80
C MET A 312 -20.43 -9.21 -13.31
N VAL A 313 -19.19 -9.50 -12.95
CA VAL A 313 -18.63 -9.42 -11.59
C VAL A 313 -17.65 -8.26 -11.54
N GLY A 314 -17.94 -7.26 -10.70
CA GLY A 314 -17.18 -6.01 -10.66
C GLY A 314 -17.06 -5.43 -9.27
N ASP A 315 -16.19 -4.44 -9.08
CA ASP A 315 -16.01 -3.73 -7.82
C ASP A 315 -16.58 -2.31 -7.85
N ARG A 316 -16.96 -1.80 -9.02
CA ARG A 316 -17.34 -0.40 -9.24
C ARG A 316 -18.72 -0.22 -9.88
N LEU A 317 -19.55 0.62 -9.27
CA LEU A 317 -20.94 0.85 -9.69
C LEU A 317 -21.07 1.54 -11.06
N ASP A 318 -20.35 2.65 -11.26
CA ASP A 318 -20.45 3.54 -12.43
C ASP A 318 -19.88 2.96 -13.73
N THR A 319 -19.16 1.84 -13.64
CA THR A 319 -18.42 1.22 -14.74
C THR A 319 -18.78 -0.24 -14.87
N ASP A 320 -18.53 -1.10 -13.88
CA ASP A 320 -18.79 -2.54 -14.01
C ASP A 320 -20.28 -2.90 -13.93
N ILE A 321 -20.95 -2.42 -12.89
CA ILE A 321 -22.37 -2.74 -12.68
C ILE A 321 -23.19 -2.05 -13.78
N LEU A 322 -22.86 -0.81 -14.12
CA LEU A 322 -23.48 -0.12 -15.25
C LEU A 322 -23.19 -0.80 -16.60
N PHE A 323 -21.98 -1.35 -16.83
CA PHE A 323 -21.65 -2.14 -18.02
C PHE A 323 -22.50 -3.41 -18.10
N GLY A 324 -22.64 -4.15 -17.00
CA GLY A 324 -23.49 -5.34 -16.93
C GLY A 324 -24.96 -5.02 -17.19
N GLN A 325 -25.48 -3.96 -16.56
CA GLN A 325 -26.86 -3.49 -16.75
C GLN A 325 -27.13 -3.03 -18.19
N ASN A 326 -26.27 -2.18 -18.76
CA ASN A 326 -26.37 -1.74 -20.15
C ASN A 326 -26.28 -2.93 -21.12
N GLY A 327 -25.46 -3.93 -20.77
CA GLY A 327 -25.35 -5.19 -21.48
C GLY A 327 -26.54 -6.14 -21.31
N GLY A 328 -27.51 -5.86 -20.44
CA GLY A 328 -28.63 -6.78 -20.14
C GLY A 328 -28.22 -8.07 -19.44
N CYS A 329 -27.08 -8.05 -18.74
CA CYS A 329 -26.49 -9.17 -18.01
C CYS A 329 -26.91 -9.15 -16.54
N LYS A 330 -26.76 -10.28 -15.84
CA LYS A 330 -26.79 -10.29 -14.38
C LYS A 330 -25.57 -9.56 -13.82
N THR A 331 -25.70 -8.98 -12.63
CA THR A 331 -24.64 -8.20 -11.99
C THR A 331 -24.35 -8.64 -10.56
N LEU A 332 -23.08 -8.85 -10.25
CA LEU A 332 -22.57 -9.16 -8.91
C LEU A 332 -21.49 -8.15 -8.53
N LEU A 333 -21.76 -7.34 -7.51
CA LEU A 333 -20.78 -6.43 -6.94
C LEU A 333 -19.94 -7.14 -5.87
N VAL A 334 -18.61 -7.04 -5.94
CA VAL A 334 -17.71 -7.38 -4.83
C VAL A 334 -17.27 -6.15 -4.07
N LEU A 335 -17.36 -6.20 -2.74
CA LEU A 335 -16.92 -5.12 -1.85
C LEU A 335 -15.40 -5.15 -1.58
N SER A 336 -14.65 -5.93 -2.37
CA SER A 336 -13.20 -6.06 -2.24
C SER A 336 -12.44 -4.86 -2.81
N GLY A 337 -13.01 -4.09 -3.73
CA GLY A 337 -12.36 -2.96 -4.39
C GLY A 337 -12.91 -1.58 -3.99
N VAL A 338 -13.31 -0.77 -4.98
CA VAL A 338 -13.71 0.65 -4.84
C VAL A 338 -15.04 0.82 -4.09
N THR A 339 -16.07 0.04 -4.43
CA THR A 339 -17.40 0.23 -3.83
C THR A 339 -17.48 -0.35 -2.42
N SER A 340 -17.55 0.52 -1.42
CA SER A 340 -17.89 0.13 -0.05
C SER A 340 -19.40 -0.12 0.13
N LEU A 341 -19.78 -0.93 1.12
CA LEU A 341 -21.20 -1.14 1.49
C LEU A 341 -21.94 0.18 1.75
N SER A 342 -21.27 1.15 2.37
CA SER A 342 -21.82 2.50 2.59
C SER A 342 -22.01 3.33 1.32
N MET A 343 -21.27 3.03 0.25
CA MET A 343 -21.45 3.68 -1.06
C MET A 343 -22.64 3.05 -1.78
N LEU A 344 -22.74 1.71 -1.79
CA LEU A 344 -23.89 0.97 -2.33
C LEU A 344 -25.22 1.40 -1.70
N GLN A 345 -25.23 1.54 -0.36
CA GLN A 345 -26.40 1.93 0.44
C GLN A 345 -26.64 3.45 0.51
N SER A 346 -25.85 4.26 -0.18
CA SER A 346 -26.00 5.72 -0.18
C SER A 346 -27.34 6.13 -0.83
N PRO A 347 -28.12 7.06 -0.23
CA PRO A 347 -29.36 7.56 -0.86
C PRO A 347 -29.16 8.24 -2.22
N GLY A 348 -27.92 8.66 -2.53
CA GLY A 348 -27.56 9.21 -3.84
C GLY A 348 -27.16 8.16 -4.89
N ASN A 349 -27.13 6.86 -4.54
CA ASN A 349 -26.75 5.81 -5.47
C ASN A 349 -27.95 5.37 -6.35
N SER A 350 -27.89 5.73 -7.63
CA SER A 350 -28.88 5.33 -8.64
C SER A 350 -28.61 3.96 -9.29
N ILE A 351 -27.44 3.34 -9.06
CA ILE A 351 -27.01 2.10 -9.71
C ILE A 351 -27.00 0.97 -8.67
N GLN A 352 -27.93 0.02 -8.80
CA GLN A 352 -28.06 -1.11 -7.88
C GLN A 352 -27.74 -2.43 -8.62
N PRO A 353 -26.69 -3.18 -8.24
CA PRO A 353 -26.44 -4.52 -8.77
C PRO A 353 -27.55 -5.48 -8.33
N ASP A 354 -27.76 -6.58 -9.07
CA ASP A 354 -28.69 -7.64 -8.66
C ASP A 354 -28.24 -8.27 -7.34
N PHE A 355 -26.93 -8.56 -7.25
CA PHE A 355 -26.31 -9.20 -6.10
C PHE A 355 -25.07 -8.44 -5.60
N TYR A 356 -24.72 -8.59 -4.32
CA TYR A 356 -23.42 -8.19 -3.79
C TYR A 356 -22.83 -9.20 -2.80
N THR A 357 -21.50 -9.26 -2.71
CA THR A 357 -20.76 -10.09 -1.74
C THR A 357 -19.45 -9.41 -1.32
N ASN A 358 -18.72 -9.91 -0.33
CA ASN A 358 -17.49 -9.26 0.15
C ASN A 358 -16.32 -9.42 -0.84
N LYS A 359 -16.17 -10.61 -1.43
CA LYS A 359 -15.10 -10.97 -2.38
C LYS A 359 -15.49 -12.20 -3.19
N ILE A 360 -14.83 -12.47 -4.32
CA ILE A 360 -15.24 -13.60 -5.18
C ILE A 360 -15.15 -14.97 -4.48
N SER A 361 -14.24 -15.15 -3.51
CA SER A 361 -14.14 -16.42 -2.77
C SER A 361 -15.32 -16.75 -1.85
N ASP A 362 -16.29 -15.83 -1.70
CA ASP A 362 -17.58 -16.14 -1.06
C ASP A 362 -18.40 -17.15 -1.88
N PHE A 363 -18.15 -17.30 -3.20
CA PHE A 363 -18.70 -18.39 -4.03
C PHE A 363 -18.36 -19.79 -3.47
N LEU A 364 -17.27 -19.93 -2.71
CA LEU A 364 -16.84 -21.21 -2.12
C LEU A 364 -17.49 -21.51 -0.77
N SER A 365 -17.93 -20.48 -0.03
CA SER A 365 -18.37 -20.58 1.37
C SER A 365 -19.89 -20.60 1.55
N LEU A 366 -20.65 -20.05 0.60
CA LEU A 366 -22.12 -19.97 0.64
C LEU A 366 -22.84 -21.31 0.42
N LYS A 367 -22.11 -22.42 0.39
CA LYS A 367 -22.56 -23.80 0.10
C LYS A 367 -23.44 -24.45 1.19
N ALA A 368 -23.82 -23.71 2.24
CA ALA A 368 -24.27 -24.27 3.52
C ALA A 368 -25.59 -23.69 4.09
N ALA A 369 -26.30 -22.81 3.36
CA ALA A 369 -27.47 -22.10 3.90
C ALA A 369 -28.84 -22.80 3.67
N ALA A 370 -28.86 -23.95 2.99
CA ALA A 370 -30.09 -24.63 2.55
C ALA A 370 -30.38 -25.97 3.26
N GLY A 371 -29.67 -26.31 4.33
CA GLY A 371 -29.87 -27.54 5.11
C GLY A 371 -30.01 -27.29 6.62
N ASP A 372 -31.12 -27.76 7.19
CA ASP A 372 -31.46 -27.88 8.62
C ASP A 372 -31.16 -26.71 9.57
N PHE A 373 -32.16 -25.84 9.70
CA PHE A 373 -32.29 -24.89 10.80
C PHE A 373 -32.81 -25.56 12.10
N SER A 374 -32.18 -26.64 12.56
CA SER A 374 -32.61 -27.39 13.76
C SER A 374 -31.51 -28.16 14.53
N SER A 375 -30.36 -27.56 14.82
CA SER A 375 -29.43 -28.11 15.84
C SER A 375 -28.38 -27.12 16.40
N SER A 376 -28.70 -25.83 16.50
CA SER A 376 -27.80 -24.86 17.14
C SER A 376 -27.92 -24.86 18.67
N LEU A 377 -27.42 -25.92 19.34
CA LEU A 377 -26.86 -25.88 20.70
C LEU A 377 -26.23 -27.23 21.13
N HIS A 378 -25.06 -27.63 20.59
CA HIS A 378 -24.12 -28.49 21.37
C HIS A 378 -22.70 -28.67 20.84
N HIS A 379 -22.41 -28.55 19.54
CA HIS A 379 -21.08 -28.84 18.99
C HIS A 379 -20.05 -27.69 19.05
N ILE A 380 -19.84 -27.16 20.26
CA ILE A 380 -18.57 -26.48 20.62
C ILE A 380 -17.78 -27.42 21.53
N ARG A 381 -17.04 -28.37 20.91
CA ARG A 381 -15.85 -29.09 21.44
C ARG A 381 -15.58 -30.36 20.60
N ARG A 382 -14.71 -30.24 19.59
CA ARG A 382 -13.75 -31.27 19.13
C ARG A 382 -12.98 -30.73 17.91
N PHE A 383 -11.92 -29.95 18.17
CA PHE A 383 -10.84 -29.82 17.20
C PHE A 383 -10.10 -31.16 17.18
N HIS A 384 -10.33 -31.99 16.16
CA HIS A 384 -9.44 -33.11 15.89
C HIS A 384 -8.14 -32.54 15.31
N PHE A 385 -7.05 -32.65 16.07
CA PHE A 385 -5.71 -32.43 15.55
C PHE A 385 -5.44 -33.47 14.46
N CYS A 386 -5.14 -33.02 13.24
CA CYS A 386 -4.55 -33.89 12.23
C CYS A 386 -3.13 -34.27 12.68
N LYS A 387 -2.87 -35.56 12.88
CA LYS A 387 -1.53 -36.07 13.19
C LYS A 387 -0.70 -36.09 11.92
N ILE A 388 0.15 -35.08 11.74
CA ILE A 388 1.20 -35.12 10.70
C ILE A 388 2.34 -35.97 11.23
N GLN A 389 2.60 -37.11 10.57
CA GLN A 389 3.72 -37.99 10.89
C GLN A 389 4.87 -37.72 9.92
N LEU A 390 5.95 -37.11 10.42
CA LEU A 390 7.11 -36.71 9.63
C LEU A 390 8.03 -37.91 9.37
N THR A 391 8.08 -38.39 8.13
CA THR A 391 9.16 -39.25 7.64
C THR A 391 10.31 -38.39 7.09
N GLN A 392 11.54 -38.67 7.49
CA GLN A 392 12.72 -37.94 7.00
C GLN A 392 13.17 -38.51 5.65
N GLY A 393 13.06 -37.70 4.59
CA GLY A 393 13.55 -38.01 3.24
C GLY A 393 12.80 -37.23 2.16
N GLU A 394 13.48 -36.24 1.56
CA GLU A 394 13.15 -35.56 0.29
C GLU A 394 11.79 -34.83 0.15
N ASP A 395 11.78 -33.53 0.51
CA ASP A 395 11.06 -32.38 -0.08
C ASP A 395 9.61 -32.51 -0.64
N MET A 396 8.81 -33.48 -0.21
CA MET A 396 7.38 -33.58 -0.48
C MET A 396 6.59 -33.87 0.79
N ILE A 397 5.52 -33.12 1.05
CA ILE A 397 4.55 -33.42 2.11
C ILE A 397 3.27 -33.95 1.46
N GLU A 398 2.94 -35.20 1.74
CA GLU A 398 1.74 -35.89 1.24
C GLU A 398 0.76 -36.14 2.39
N CYS A 399 -0.54 -35.88 2.18
CA CYS A 399 -1.57 -36.14 3.18
C CYS A 399 -1.97 -37.63 3.17
N SER A 400 -1.93 -38.31 4.32
CA SER A 400 -2.22 -39.75 4.41
C SER A 400 -3.69 -40.14 4.22
N GLU A 401 -4.62 -39.19 4.19
CA GLU A 401 -6.06 -39.44 3.95
C GLU A 401 -6.47 -39.15 2.49
N CYS A 402 -5.81 -38.21 1.80
CA CYS A 402 -6.24 -37.74 0.48
C CYS A 402 -5.12 -37.66 -0.57
N HIS A 403 -3.90 -38.11 -0.24
CA HIS A 403 -2.73 -38.18 -1.13
C HIS A 403 -2.32 -36.86 -1.82
N SER A 404 -2.85 -35.72 -1.37
CA SER A 404 -2.51 -34.41 -1.91
C SER A 404 -1.07 -34.04 -1.55
N LYS A 405 -0.22 -33.82 -2.56
CA LYS A 405 1.17 -33.37 -2.40
C LYS A 405 1.24 -31.85 -2.37
N ILE A 406 1.82 -31.29 -1.31
CA ILE A 406 1.96 -29.84 -1.12
C ILE A 406 3.44 -29.45 -1.23
N SER A 407 3.77 -28.63 -2.22
CA SER A 407 5.09 -27.98 -2.31
C SER A 407 5.17 -26.84 -1.30
N ALA A 408 6.10 -26.94 -0.34
CA ALA A 408 6.23 -26.01 0.78
C ALA A 408 6.94 -24.69 0.42
N ASN A 409 6.43 -23.95 -0.58
CA ASN A 409 7.08 -22.73 -1.06
C ASN A 409 6.81 -21.51 -0.14
N ASN A 410 7.79 -21.20 0.70
CA ASN A 410 7.69 -20.32 1.87
C ASN A 410 7.70 -18.81 1.50
N ASN A 411 6.61 -18.31 0.89
CA ASN A 411 6.57 -17.02 0.20
C ASN A 411 6.23 -15.76 1.03
N ASN A 412 5.48 -15.85 2.14
CA ASN A 412 5.09 -14.66 2.95
C ASN A 412 6.27 -13.82 3.45
N SER A 413 7.46 -14.41 3.52
CA SER A 413 8.65 -13.81 4.09
C SER A 413 9.64 -13.25 3.04
N LYS A 414 9.43 -13.50 1.74
CA LYS A 414 10.16 -12.82 0.64
C LYS A 414 9.62 -11.41 0.38
N ALA A 415 8.32 -11.17 0.63
CA ALA A 415 7.67 -9.87 0.45
C ALA A 415 8.20 -8.80 1.43
N VAL A 416 8.33 -9.15 2.71
CA VAL A 416 8.83 -8.25 3.77
C VAL A 416 10.24 -7.75 3.46
N ALA A 417 11.14 -8.62 2.98
CA ALA A 417 12.50 -8.25 2.60
C ALA A 417 12.53 -7.25 1.42
N ARG A 418 11.76 -7.49 0.34
CA ARG A 418 11.74 -6.60 -0.84
C ARG A 418 11.08 -5.24 -0.61
N ALA A 419 10.23 -5.11 0.41
CA ALA A 419 9.69 -3.82 0.84
C ALA A 419 10.71 -3.03 1.70
N TYR A 420 11.48 -3.74 2.53
CA TYR A 420 12.52 -3.16 3.39
C TYR A 420 13.65 -2.51 2.59
N ASP A 421 14.20 -3.20 1.59
CA ASP A 421 15.33 -2.68 0.81
C ASP A 421 14.93 -1.54 -0.15
N ARG A 422 13.69 -1.50 -0.63
CA ARG A 422 13.19 -0.43 -1.51
C ARG A 422 13.07 0.94 -0.83
N HIS A 423 12.99 0.99 0.50
CA HIS A 423 12.95 2.24 1.25
C HIS A 423 14.35 2.79 1.62
N ARG A 424 15.42 2.05 1.28
CA ARG A 424 16.82 2.32 1.65
C ARG A 424 17.62 3.05 0.56
N SER A 425 17.11 3.13 -0.67
CA SER A 425 17.89 3.50 -1.86
C SER A 425 18.08 5.01 -2.08
N ASP A 426 17.24 5.89 -1.53
CA ASP A 426 17.26 7.33 -1.87
C ASP A 426 17.36 8.26 -0.64
N VAL A 427 18.60 8.53 -0.20
CA VAL A 427 18.87 9.27 1.05
C VAL A 427 18.99 10.78 0.82
N SER A 428 17.81 11.41 0.70
CA SER A 428 17.64 12.86 0.73
C SER A 428 18.39 13.53 1.89
N SER A 429 18.88 14.76 1.70
CA SER A 429 19.63 15.52 2.70
C SER A 429 18.89 15.66 4.05
N LYS A 430 17.56 15.81 4.01
CA LYS A 430 16.70 15.89 5.21
C LYS A 430 16.73 14.60 6.05
N ALA A 431 16.84 13.43 5.42
CA ALA A 431 16.91 12.14 6.13
C ALA A 431 18.24 11.98 6.90
N ARG A 432 19.35 12.53 6.38
CA ARG A 432 20.65 12.50 7.06
C ARG A 432 20.65 13.32 8.34
N VAL A 433 20.07 14.53 8.30
CA VAL A 433 19.93 15.40 9.49
C VAL A 433 19.07 14.72 10.56
N LEU A 434 17.94 14.10 10.16
CA LEU A 434 17.11 13.34 11.08
C LEU A 434 17.87 12.19 11.74
N ASN A 435 18.63 11.40 10.97
CA ASN A 435 19.42 10.29 11.51
C ASN A 435 20.53 10.77 12.47
N LEU A 436 21.17 11.91 12.20
CA LEU A 436 22.15 12.51 13.11
C LEU A 436 21.51 12.95 14.43
N LEU A 437 20.33 13.59 14.39
CA LEU A 437 19.59 13.99 15.59
C LEU A 437 19.13 12.78 16.42
N LEU A 438 18.67 11.71 15.75
CA LEU A 438 18.32 10.45 16.40
C LEU A 438 19.53 9.86 17.13
N VAL A 439 20.66 9.64 16.43
CA VAL A 439 21.89 9.07 17.02
C VAL A 439 22.42 9.94 18.17
N GLY A 440 22.46 11.27 18.03
CA GLY A 440 22.89 12.17 19.10
C GLY A 440 22.02 12.04 20.35
N GLY A 441 20.69 12.00 20.20
CA GLY A 441 19.76 11.84 21.32
C GLY A 441 19.88 10.47 22.01
N ASP A 442 20.05 9.39 21.25
CA ASP A 442 20.16 8.03 21.81
C ASP A 442 21.50 7.88 22.54
N CYS A 443 22.61 8.43 22.02
CA CYS A 443 23.87 8.55 22.74
C CYS A 443 23.72 9.22 24.11
N ILE A 444 22.98 10.33 24.21
CA ILE A 444 22.74 11.04 25.48
C ILE A 444 21.88 10.21 26.43
N PHE A 445 20.65 9.84 26.03
CA PHE A 445 19.71 9.19 26.96
C PHE A 445 20.11 7.76 27.32
N VAL A 446 20.65 6.98 26.36
CA VAL A 446 21.20 5.65 26.63
C VAL A 446 22.46 5.78 27.49
N GLY A 447 23.31 6.77 27.22
CA GLY A 447 24.57 6.97 27.93
C GLY A 447 24.39 7.39 29.39
N LEU A 448 23.40 8.25 29.66
CA LEU A 448 23.07 8.78 30.99
C LEU A 448 22.31 7.77 31.87
N GLN A 449 21.52 6.88 31.28
CA GLN A 449 20.64 5.94 31.99
C GLN A 449 21.34 5.11 33.11
N PRO A 450 22.51 4.47 32.90
CA PRO A 450 23.19 3.71 33.95
C PRO A 450 23.76 4.58 35.07
N ILE A 451 24.17 5.81 34.75
CA ILE A 451 24.73 6.77 35.71
C ILE A 451 23.62 7.22 36.67
N LEU A 452 22.44 7.51 36.15
CA LEU A 452 21.27 7.84 36.97
C LEU A 452 20.81 6.69 37.87
N VAL A 453 20.84 5.44 37.37
CA VAL A 453 20.55 4.24 38.20
C VAL A 453 21.59 4.04 39.29
N TYR A 454 22.87 4.33 39.02
CA TYR A 454 23.92 4.24 40.03
C TYR A 454 23.77 5.30 41.12
N ILE A 455 23.51 6.55 40.73
CA ILE A 455 23.27 7.69 41.65
C ILE A 455 21.97 7.50 42.46
N SER A 456 20.97 6.77 41.93
CA SER A 456 19.72 6.50 42.66
C SER A 456 19.82 5.37 43.70
N LYS A 457 20.97 4.71 43.84
CA LYS A 457 21.21 3.71 44.88
C LYS A 457 21.62 4.34 46.21
N HIS A 458 21.22 3.69 47.29
CA HIS A 458 21.72 3.96 48.63
C HIS A 458 22.36 2.69 49.19
N ASN A 459 23.58 2.78 49.71
CA ASN A 459 24.38 1.64 50.20
C ASN A 459 24.41 0.41 49.25
N GLY A 460 24.44 0.65 47.93
CA GLY A 460 24.51 -0.39 46.89
C GLY A 460 23.16 -0.98 46.45
N ASN A 461 22.10 -0.79 47.23
CA ASN A 461 20.74 -1.28 46.99
C ASN A 461 19.80 -0.18 46.47
N PHE A 462 18.58 -0.58 46.08
CA PHE A 462 17.50 0.34 45.70
C PHE A 462 16.49 0.47 46.85
N ASP A 463 16.25 1.69 47.32
CA ASP A 463 15.19 1.98 48.31
C ASP A 463 13.78 1.99 47.68
N TYR A 464 13.72 2.03 46.35
CA TYR A 464 12.48 1.97 45.54
C TYR A 464 12.34 0.62 44.83
N SER A 465 11.12 0.27 44.44
CA SER A 465 10.86 -0.90 43.59
C SER A 465 11.24 -0.63 42.12
N PRO A 466 12.12 -1.43 41.48
CA PRO A 466 12.39 -1.30 40.05
C PRO A 466 11.15 -1.44 39.16
N ILE A 467 10.13 -2.18 39.64
CA ILE A 467 8.87 -2.37 38.92
C ILE A 467 8.04 -1.07 38.95
N SER A 468 8.05 -0.30 40.04
CA SER A 468 7.33 0.97 40.09
C SER A 468 7.99 2.06 39.24
N VAL A 469 9.33 2.11 39.18
CA VAL A 469 10.05 2.95 38.19
C VAL A 469 9.69 2.58 36.75
N ASN A 470 9.59 1.30 36.42
CA ASN A 470 9.17 0.86 35.08
C ASN A 470 7.70 1.21 34.79
N PHE A 471 6.79 1.02 35.76
CA PHE A 471 5.38 1.39 35.62
C PHE A 471 5.19 2.90 35.38
N LEU A 472 5.86 3.75 36.17
CA LEU A 472 5.83 5.20 35.99
C LEU A 472 6.48 5.63 34.66
N THR A 473 7.55 4.94 34.23
CA THR A 473 8.17 5.15 32.91
C THR A 473 7.20 4.86 31.76
N GLU A 474 6.50 3.71 31.77
CA GLU A 474 5.51 3.40 30.74
C GLU A 474 4.32 4.36 30.79
N THR A 475 3.84 4.72 31.98
CA THR A 475 2.76 5.69 32.20
C THR A 475 3.10 7.08 31.62
N ALA A 476 4.32 7.59 31.85
CA ALA A 476 4.78 8.85 31.26
C ALA A 476 4.79 8.82 29.73
N LYS A 477 5.17 7.69 29.12
CA LYS A 477 5.12 7.51 27.66
C LYS A 477 3.70 7.40 27.12
N VAL A 478 2.76 6.80 27.86
CA VAL A 478 1.33 6.80 27.53
C VAL A 478 0.79 8.23 27.50
N PHE A 479 1.08 9.04 28.53
CA PHE A 479 0.68 10.46 28.53
C PHE A 479 1.26 11.24 27.34
N PHE A 480 2.54 11.03 27.01
CA PHE A 480 3.15 11.62 25.82
C PHE A 480 2.47 11.18 24.52
N ALA A 481 2.15 9.90 24.37
CA ALA A 481 1.45 9.38 23.19
C ALA A 481 0.04 9.97 23.05
N ILE A 482 -0.72 10.08 24.15
CA ILE A 482 -2.03 10.76 24.17
C ILE A 482 -1.88 12.23 23.78
N PHE A 483 -0.93 12.96 24.36
CA PHE A 483 -0.69 14.38 24.04
C PHE A 483 -0.35 14.58 22.56
N MET A 484 0.51 13.74 21.99
CA MET A 484 0.85 13.77 20.56
C MET A 484 -0.35 13.48 19.65
N LEU A 485 -1.24 12.56 20.04
CA LEU A 485 -2.49 12.28 19.33
C LEU A 485 -3.49 13.45 19.43
N LEU A 486 -3.58 14.12 20.57
CA LEU A 486 -4.44 15.30 20.76
C LEU A 486 -3.97 16.51 19.93
N ILE A 487 -2.66 16.74 19.81
CA ILE A 487 -2.11 17.76 18.90
C ILE A 487 -2.47 17.43 17.44
N GLN A 488 -2.28 16.18 17.02
CA GLN A 488 -2.60 15.75 15.66
C GLN A 488 -4.10 15.89 15.34
N ALA A 489 -4.97 15.56 16.30
CA ALA A 489 -6.42 15.73 16.16
C ALA A 489 -6.86 17.19 15.96
N ARG A 490 -6.08 18.19 16.44
CA ARG A 490 -6.35 19.62 16.24
C ARG A 490 -5.94 20.14 14.85
N HIS A 491 -5.03 19.48 14.15
CA HIS A 491 -4.55 19.90 12.81
C HIS A 491 -5.40 19.37 11.64
N LYS A 492 -6.66 18.99 11.90
CA LYS A 492 -7.50 18.29 10.94
C LYS A 492 -8.23 19.24 9.99
N LYS A 493 -8.26 18.92 8.69
CA LYS A 493 -9.08 19.65 7.72
C LYS A 493 -10.57 19.26 7.86
N VAL A 494 -11.45 20.21 7.59
CA VAL A 494 -12.91 20.03 7.65
C VAL A 494 -13.33 19.02 6.58
N GLY A 495 -13.94 17.89 6.99
CA GLY A 495 -14.50 16.86 6.09
C GLY A 495 -14.24 15.41 6.49
N GLU A 496 -13.19 15.10 7.26
CA GLU A 496 -12.84 13.71 7.60
C GLU A 496 -13.48 13.19 8.92
N LYS A 497 -13.93 11.93 8.95
CA LYS A 497 -14.52 11.23 10.13
C LYS A 497 -13.70 11.42 11.41
N SER A 498 -14.35 11.77 12.54
CA SER A 498 -13.66 12.08 13.81
C SER A 498 -12.64 11.01 14.24
N LEU A 499 -11.37 11.43 14.38
CA LEU A 499 -10.25 10.55 14.73
C LEU A 499 -10.32 10.02 16.18
N LEU A 500 -11.17 10.64 17.01
CA LEU A 500 -11.42 10.29 18.40
C LEU A 500 -12.73 9.50 18.58
N SER A 501 -13.35 9.00 17.50
CA SER A 501 -14.51 8.11 17.62
C SER A 501 -14.11 6.82 18.33
N PHE A 502 -14.90 6.42 19.34
CA PHE A 502 -14.72 5.17 20.07
C PHE A 502 -14.65 3.95 19.13
N SER A 503 -15.41 3.96 18.03
CA SER A 503 -15.36 2.92 16.99
C SER A 503 -13.98 2.77 16.34
N ALA A 504 -13.32 3.89 16.02
CA ALA A 504 -11.98 3.92 15.44
C ALA A 504 -10.92 3.45 16.46
N PHE A 505 -11.07 3.83 17.73
CA PHE A 505 -10.20 3.36 18.82
C PHE A 505 -10.32 1.83 19.02
N VAL A 506 -11.53 1.28 19.03
CA VAL A 506 -11.76 -0.18 19.16
C VAL A 506 -11.19 -0.94 17.96
N GLN A 507 -11.34 -0.42 16.74
CA GLN A 507 -10.73 -1.03 15.55
C GLN A 507 -9.20 -0.96 15.61
N ALA A 508 -8.63 0.17 16.03
CA ALA A 508 -7.19 0.33 16.22
C ALA A 508 -6.66 -0.62 17.31
N ALA A 509 -7.40 -0.84 18.40
CA ALA A 509 -7.04 -1.79 19.45
C ALA A 509 -6.96 -3.22 18.91
N ARG A 510 -7.97 -3.67 18.16
CA ARG A 510 -8.00 -5.00 17.53
C ARG A 510 -6.83 -5.21 16.58
N ASN A 511 -6.55 -4.24 15.71
CA ASN A 511 -5.45 -4.31 14.75
C ASN A 511 -4.05 -4.34 15.42
N ASN A 512 -3.93 -3.82 16.65
CA ASN A 512 -2.65 -3.67 17.37
C ASN A 512 -2.45 -4.67 18.52
N VAL A 513 -3.30 -5.69 18.68
CA VAL A 513 -3.14 -6.74 19.73
C VAL A 513 -1.75 -7.39 19.71
N LEU A 514 -1.14 -7.57 18.53
CA LEU A 514 0.20 -8.15 18.39
C LEU A 514 1.31 -7.34 19.10
N LEU A 515 1.08 -6.07 19.42
CA LEU A 515 2.03 -5.24 20.20
C LEU A 515 2.08 -5.60 21.69
N ALA A 516 1.16 -6.44 22.20
CA ALA A 516 1.24 -6.95 23.57
C ALA A 516 2.48 -7.83 23.80
N VAL A 517 2.89 -8.64 22.81
CA VAL A 517 4.08 -9.50 22.89
C VAL A 517 5.38 -8.72 23.10
N PRO A 518 5.74 -7.72 22.27
CA PRO A 518 6.95 -6.91 22.51
C PRO A 518 6.83 -6.06 23.77
N ALA A 519 5.63 -5.57 24.14
CA ALA A 519 5.42 -4.85 25.40
C ALA A 519 5.76 -5.70 26.64
N PHE A 520 5.30 -6.95 26.67
CA PHE A 520 5.62 -7.90 27.75
C PHE A 520 7.13 -8.17 27.84
N LEU A 521 7.78 -8.43 26.70
CA LEU A 521 9.23 -8.64 26.65
C LEU A 521 10.02 -7.38 27.02
N TYR A 522 9.49 -6.18 26.73
CA TYR A 522 10.08 -4.92 27.20
C TYR A 522 9.95 -4.72 28.70
N ALA A 523 8.83 -5.13 29.33
CA ALA A 523 8.69 -5.10 30.79
C ALA A 523 9.75 -6.00 31.47
N ILE A 524 9.93 -7.23 30.99
CA ILE A 524 10.98 -8.15 31.47
C ILE A 524 12.38 -7.55 31.25
N ASN A 525 12.68 -7.10 30.03
CA ASN A 525 13.96 -6.44 29.68
C ASN A 525 14.27 -5.24 30.59
N ASN A 526 13.28 -4.38 30.85
CA ASN A 526 13.46 -3.22 31.72
C ASN A 526 13.74 -3.64 33.18
N TYR A 527 13.06 -4.66 33.70
CA TYR A 527 13.36 -5.22 35.03
C TYR A 527 14.78 -5.82 35.11
N LEU A 528 15.17 -6.64 34.12
CA LEU A 528 16.50 -7.26 34.06
C LEU A 528 17.66 -6.22 34.06
N LYS A 529 17.46 -5.02 33.48
CA LYS A 529 18.47 -3.94 33.52
C LYS A 529 18.74 -3.40 34.93
N PHE A 530 17.73 -3.34 35.80
CA PHE A 530 17.93 -2.93 37.19
C PHE A 530 18.63 -4.03 37.97
N THR A 531 18.18 -5.27 37.82
CA THR A 531 18.79 -6.44 38.46
C THR A 531 20.26 -6.62 38.05
N MET A 532 20.62 -6.46 36.78
CA MET A 532 22.02 -6.45 36.34
C MET A 532 22.87 -5.36 37.03
N GLN A 533 22.32 -4.18 37.26
CA GLN A 533 23.02 -3.07 37.92
C GLN A 533 23.13 -3.23 39.44
N LEU A 534 22.47 -4.20 40.07
CA LEU A 534 22.76 -4.58 41.46
C LEU A 534 24.15 -5.21 41.57
N TYR A 535 24.51 -6.09 40.62
CA TYR A 535 25.73 -6.91 40.68
C TYR A 535 26.92 -6.33 39.91
N PHE A 536 26.68 -5.49 38.89
CA PHE A 536 27.71 -4.98 37.99
C PHE A 536 27.69 -3.46 37.90
N ASN A 537 28.86 -2.87 37.67
CA ASN A 537 28.99 -1.42 37.51
C ASN A 537 28.34 -0.90 36.20
N PRO A 538 28.03 0.41 36.10
CA PRO A 538 27.36 1.02 34.94
C PRO A 538 27.99 0.68 33.58
N ALA A 539 29.32 0.71 33.49
CA ALA A 539 30.06 0.42 32.26
C ALA A 539 29.92 -1.07 31.86
N THR A 540 30.12 -1.99 32.80
CA THR A 540 30.05 -3.44 32.56
C THR A 540 28.66 -3.86 32.11
N VAL A 541 27.59 -3.34 32.73
CA VAL A 541 26.21 -3.65 32.29
C VAL A 541 25.94 -3.17 30.86
N LYS A 542 26.43 -1.99 30.46
CA LYS A 542 26.30 -1.53 29.07
C LYS A 542 27.06 -2.43 28.11
N MET A 543 28.29 -2.80 28.43
CA MET A 543 29.14 -3.65 27.60
C MET A 543 28.55 -5.06 27.43
N LEU A 544 28.09 -5.70 28.51
CA LEU A 544 27.35 -6.97 28.44
C LEU A 544 26.08 -6.84 27.61
N SER A 545 25.36 -5.71 27.73
CA SER A 545 24.18 -5.46 26.92
C SER A 545 24.49 -5.31 25.43
N ASN A 546 25.74 -5.10 25.00
CA ASN A 546 26.09 -5.00 23.57
C ASN A 546 26.34 -6.37 22.92
N LEU A 547 26.47 -7.45 23.69
CA LEU A 547 26.51 -8.83 23.15
C LEU A 547 25.23 -9.19 22.35
N LYS A 548 24.11 -8.50 22.62
CA LYS A 548 22.83 -8.63 21.90
C LYS A 548 22.89 -8.31 20.41
N VAL A 549 23.92 -7.61 19.91
CA VAL A 549 23.94 -7.15 18.51
C VAL A 549 24.02 -8.31 17.53
N LEU A 550 24.83 -9.33 17.80
CA LEU A 550 24.94 -10.51 16.95
C LEU A 550 23.65 -11.36 16.97
N VAL A 551 23.04 -11.53 18.14
CA VAL A 551 21.74 -12.21 18.28
C VAL A 551 20.65 -11.46 17.52
N ILE A 552 20.65 -10.13 17.55
CA ILE A 552 19.73 -9.30 16.75
C ILE A 552 19.97 -9.46 15.25
N ALA A 553 21.22 -9.47 14.78
CA ALA A 553 21.52 -9.70 13.36
C ALA A 553 21.03 -11.07 12.87
N LEU A 554 21.24 -12.13 13.67
CA LEU A 554 20.69 -13.46 13.40
C LEU A 554 19.16 -13.47 13.38
N LEU A 555 18.51 -12.87 14.39
CA LEU A 555 17.05 -12.78 14.44
C LEU A 555 16.47 -11.95 13.28
N LEU A 556 17.15 -10.89 12.82
CA LEU A 556 16.75 -10.13 11.62
C LEU A 556 16.87 -10.97 10.34
N LYS A 557 17.91 -11.80 10.22
CA LYS A 557 18.06 -12.76 9.11
C LYS A 557 17.02 -13.89 9.14
N VAL A 558 16.63 -14.36 10.33
CA VAL A 558 15.65 -15.46 10.47
C VAL A 558 14.19 -14.96 10.39
N ILE A 559 13.82 -13.97 11.19
CA ILE A 559 12.42 -13.49 11.32
C ILE A 559 12.04 -12.57 10.16
N MET A 560 12.90 -11.59 9.82
CA MET A 560 12.61 -10.61 8.77
C MET A 560 13.18 -10.99 7.39
N LYS A 561 13.81 -12.17 7.27
CA LYS A 561 14.53 -12.65 6.08
C LYS A 561 15.47 -11.63 5.44
N ARG A 562 16.07 -10.78 6.28
CA ARG A 562 17.01 -9.75 5.85
C ARG A 562 18.32 -10.37 5.34
N ARG A 563 18.77 -9.91 4.18
CA ARG A 563 20.10 -10.24 3.64
C ARG A 563 21.16 -9.32 4.27
N PHE A 564 22.36 -9.87 4.41
CA PHE A 564 23.53 -9.19 4.94
C PHE A 564 24.73 -9.64 4.11
N SER A 565 25.44 -8.69 3.49
CA SER A 565 26.64 -9.00 2.72
C SER A 565 27.77 -9.51 3.63
N ILE A 566 28.77 -10.17 3.04
CA ILE A 566 29.93 -10.72 3.77
C ILE A 566 30.64 -9.60 4.58
N ILE A 567 30.77 -8.42 3.97
CA ILE A 567 31.36 -7.21 4.60
C ILE A 567 30.54 -6.75 5.83
N GLN A 568 29.22 -6.91 5.81
CA GLN A 568 28.36 -6.60 6.96
C GLN A 568 28.49 -7.63 8.08
N TRP A 569 28.69 -8.92 7.76
CA TRP A 569 29.01 -9.94 8.77
C TRP A 569 30.40 -9.74 9.40
N GLU A 570 31.41 -9.43 8.59
CA GLU A 570 32.74 -9.06 9.08
C GLU A 570 32.68 -7.86 10.01
N ALA A 571 31.96 -6.79 9.63
CA ALA A 571 31.78 -5.63 10.48
C ALA A 571 31.07 -5.96 11.81
N LEU A 572 30.05 -6.83 11.80
CA LEU A 572 29.37 -7.28 13.03
C LEU A 572 30.27 -8.16 13.92
N ALA A 573 31.15 -8.97 13.33
CA ALA A 573 32.16 -9.73 14.07
C ALA A 573 33.23 -8.79 14.67
N LEU A 574 33.68 -7.81 13.91
CA LEU A 574 34.63 -6.77 14.37
C LEU A 574 34.04 -5.95 15.53
N LEU A 575 32.75 -5.64 15.48
CA LEU A 575 32.03 -4.99 16.59
C LEU A 575 32.10 -5.83 17.87
N LEU A 576 31.84 -7.14 17.76
CA LEU A 576 31.92 -8.07 18.89
C LEU A 576 33.35 -8.16 19.46
N ILE A 577 34.37 -8.17 18.60
CA ILE A 577 35.79 -8.16 19.01
C ILE A 577 36.10 -6.87 19.79
N GLY A 578 35.73 -5.70 19.28
CA GLY A 578 35.94 -4.41 19.97
C GLY A 578 35.26 -4.32 21.34
N ILE A 579 34.08 -4.94 21.49
CA ILE A 579 33.37 -5.04 22.77
C ILE A 579 34.05 -6.07 23.70
N SER A 580 34.53 -7.19 23.17
CA SER A 580 35.12 -8.29 23.95
C SER A 580 36.51 -7.94 24.50
N LEU A 581 37.33 -7.22 23.74
CA LEU A 581 38.65 -6.73 24.20
C LEU A 581 38.52 -5.83 25.45
N ASN A 582 37.43 -5.08 25.54
CA ASN A 582 37.12 -4.22 26.68
C ASN A 582 36.66 -5.04 27.92
N GLN A 583 36.25 -6.32 27.77
CA GLN A 583 35.81 -7.20 28.86
C GLN A 583 36.92 -8.06 29.49
N LEU A 584 38.14 -8.06 28.95
CA LEU A 584 39.24 -8.97 29.37
C LEU A 584 39.76 -8.77 30.81
N GLN A 585 39.21 -7.83 31.59
CA GLN A 585 39.62 -7.54 32.97
C GLN A 585 38.44 -7.48 33.98
N SER A 586 37.21 -7.83 33.59
CA SER A 586 36.00 -7.57 34.41
C SER A 586 35.21 -8.82 34.87
N LEU A 587 35.92 -9.91 35.20
CA LEU A 587 35.35 -11.01 35.99
C LEU A 587 35.51 -10.75 37.50
N PRO A 588 34.43 -10.71 38.30
CA PRO A 588 34.54 -10.57 39.75
C PRO A 588 35.11 -11.84 40.38
N ALA A 589 36.19 -11.70 41.16
CA ALA A 589 36.66 -12.73 42.07
C ALA A 589 35.86 -12.64 43.39
N GLY A 590 34.79 -13.44 43.56
CA GLY A 590 34.00 -13.41 44.80
C GLY A 590 32.79 -14.36 44.90
N SER A 591 32.86 -15.28 45.86
CA SER A 591 31.86 -16.15 46.50
C SER A 591 30.35 -16.07 46.16
N THR A 592 29.83 -17.24 45.73
CA THR A 592 28.54 -17.90 46.06
C THR A 592 27.32 -17.11 46.56
N ALA A 593 26.24 -17.20 45.79
CA ALA A 593 24.86 -17.25 46.30
C ALA A 593 24.01 -18.23 45.45
N MET A 594 23.14 -19.01 46.10
CA MET A 594 22.20 -20.00 45.51
C MET A 594 22.79 -21.21 44.75
N GLY A 595 23.43 -22.14 45.49
CA GLY A 595 23.27 -23.60 45.35
C GLY A 595 23.67 -24.34 44.05
N PHE A 596 23.92 -23.63 42.95
CA PHE A 596 24.46 -24.13 41.70
C PHE A 596 25.88 -23.58 41.50
N SER A 597 26.66 -24.14 40.57
CA SER A 597 27.95 -23.53 40.24
C SER A 597 27.70 -22.10 39.76
N VAL A 598 28.37 -21.12 40.39
CA VAL A 598 28.10 -19.68 40.18
C VAL A 598 28.26 -19.30 38.71
N ALA A 599 29.17 -19.98 38.02
CA ALA A 599 29.35 -19.92 36.57
C ALA A 599 28.05 -20.27 35.80
N THR A 600 27.43 -21.42 36.06
CA THR A 600 26.22 -21.88 35.33
C THR A 600 25.05 -20.91 35.50
N GLY A 601 24.81 -20.40 36.71
CA GLY A 601 23.77 -19.41 36.98
C GLY A 601 24.03 -18.08 36.27
N ALA A 602 25.28 -17.59 36.32
CA ALA A 602 25.67 -16.36 35.64
C ALA A 602 25.59 -16.46 34.11
N TYR A 603 25.98 -17.59 33.52
CA TYR A 603 25.86 -17.83 32.08
C TYR A 603 24.40 -17.91 31.63
N LEU A 604 23.53 -18.62 32.35
CA LEU A 604 22.10 -18.70 32.04
C LEU A 604 21.43 -17.31 32.16
N TYR A 605 21.75 -16.55 33.21
CA TYR A 605 21.22 -15.21 33.40
C TYR A 605 21.72 -14.22 32.32
N THR A 606 22.98 -14.34 31.90
CA THR A 606 23.55 -13.58 30.78
C THR A 606 22.87 -13.95 29.45
N LEU A 607 22.63 -15.24 29.20
CA LEU A 607 21.93 -15.71 28.01
C LEU A 607 20.49 -15.14 27.94
N ILE A 608 19.77 -15.11 29.06
CA ILE A 608 18.44 -14.49 29.16
C ILE A 608 18.52 -12.97 28.91
N PHE A 609 19.49 -12.29 29.54
CA PHE A 609 19.72 -10.84 29.38
C PHE A 609 20.14 -10.44 27.96
N VAL A 610 20.75 -11.33 27.19
CA VAL A 610 21.07 -11.12 25.78
C VAL A 610 19.86 -11.45 24.89
N THR A 611 19.18 -12.57 25.14
CA THR A 611 18.15 -13.11 24.24
C THR A 611 16.82 -12.36 24.33
N VAL A 612 16.29 -12.13 25.54
CA VAL A 612 14.98 -11.47 25.73
C VAL A 612 14.96 -10.05 25.14
N PRO A 613 15.97 -9.19 25.38
CA PRO A 613 16.01 -7.85 24.78
C PRO A 613 16.28 -7.85 23.26
N SER A 614 16.89 -8.91 22.74
CA SER A 614 17.08 -9.11 21.29
C SER A 614 15.75 -9.39 20.62
N PHE A 615 15.00 -10.37 21.13
CA PHE A 615 13.69 -10.73 20.60
C PHE A 615 12.69 -9.58 20.74
N ALA A 616 12.67 -8.88 21.89
CA ALA A 616 11.88 -7.66 22.07
C ALA A 616 12.19 -6.59 21.00
N SER A 617 13.48 -6.38 20.68
CA SER A 617 13.89 -5.39 19.67
C SER A 617 13.43 -5.75 18.26
N VAL A 618 13.67 -7.00 17.84
CA VAL A 618 13.35 -7.45 16.48
C VAL A 618 11.85 -7.63 16.28
N TYR A 619 11.13 -8.19 17.26
CA TYR A 619 9.68 -8.31 17.18
C TYR A 619 9.00 -6.94 17.17
N ASN A 620 9.50 -5.96 17.94
CA ASN A 620 8.96 -4.60 17.91
C ASN A 620 9.21 -3.90 16.57
N GLU A 621 10.40 -4.06 15.97
CA GLU A 621 10.66 -3.58 14.61
C GLU A 621 9.72 -4.27 13.60
N TYR A 622 9.61 -5.60 13.64
CA TYR A 622 8.72 -6.37 12.77
C TYR A 622 7.26 -5.89 12.89
N ALA A 623 6.73 -5.76 14.11
CA ALA A 623 5.35 -5.34 14.34
C ALA A 623 5.09 -3.90 13.86
N LEU A 624 5.97 -2.94 14.19
CA LEU A 624 5.85 -1.56 13.70
C LEU A 624 5.98 -1.45 12.17
N LYS A 625 6.89 -2.21 11.56
CA LYS A 625 7.17 -2.17 10.11
C LYS A 625 6.22 -3.03 9.27
N SER A 626 5.45 -3.93 9.88
CA SER A 626 4.48 -4.79 9.17
C SER A 626 3.29 -4.03 8.53
N GLN A 627 3.11 -2.74 8.85
CA GLN A 627 1.95 -1.92 8.47
C GLN A 627 2.32 -0.74 7.54
N PHE A 628 3.43 -0.86 6.79
CA PHE A 628 4.01 0.28 6.05
C PHE A 628 3.25 0.77 4.81
N GLU A 629 2.24 0.05 4.30
CA GLU A 629 1.50 0.40 3.08
C GLU A 629 0.44 1.51 3.32
N THR A 630 0.79 2.63 3.98
CA THR A 630 -0.13 3.75 4.28
C THR A 630 0.47 5.15 4.06
N SER A 631 -0.37 6.13 3.70
CA SER A 631 0.00 7.53 3.42
C SER A 631 0.69 8.24 4.61
N ILE A 632 1.65 9.14 4.33
CA ILE A 632 2.55 9.80 5.29
C ILE A 632 1.82 10.42 6.50
N TYR A 633 0.66 11.06 6.30
CA TYR A 633 -0.12 11.66 7.40
C TYR A 633 -0.79 10.58 8.26
N LEU A 634 -1.41 9.59 7.61
CA LEU A 634 -2.02 8.45 8.29
C LEU A 634 -0.97 7.62 9.03
N GLN A 635 0.22 7.46 8.48
CA GLN A 635 1.40 6.81 9.08
C GLN A 635 1.92 7.54 10.33
N PHE A 636 1.67 8.85 10.49
CA PHE A 636 1.97 9.57 11.73
C PHE A 636 0.95 9.28 12.83
N VAL A 637 -0.33 9.31 12.46
CA VAL A 637 -1.47 9.06 13.38
C VAL A 637 -1.51 7.59 13.82
N LEU A 638 -1.36 6.66 12.87
CA LEU A 638 -1.37 5.21 13.10
C LEU A 638 -0.15 4.78 13.94
N HIS A 639 1.01 5.39 13.74
CA HIS A 639 2.16 5.21 14.63
C HIS A 639 1.94 5.83 16.03
N GLY A 640 1.15 6.90 16.13
CA GLY A 640 0.67 7.43 17.42
C GLY A 640 -0.17 6.40 18.18
N PHE A 641 -1.10 5.74 17.49
CA PHE A 641 -1.88 4.63 18.06
C PHE A 641 -1.03 3.40 18.40
N GLN A 642 -0.11 2.98 17.51
CA GLN A 642 0.82 1.88 17.79
C GLN A 642 1.63 2.14 19.06
N ASN A 643 2.21 3.34 19.19
CA ASN A 643 2.93 3.76 20.40
C ASN A 643 2.01 3.77 21.64
N LEU A 644 0.78 4.29 21.52
CA LEU A 644 -0.19 4.30 22.61
C LEU A 644 -0.51 2.88 23.11
N PHE A 645 -0.76 1.93 22.20
CA PHE A 645 -1.03 0.54 22.58
C PHE A 645 0.21 -0.17 23.11
N LEU A 646 1.39 0.01 22.51
CA LEU A 646 2.65 -0.56 22.99
C LEU A 646 2.97 -0.12 24.42
N TYR A 647 2.88 1.19 24.71
CA TYR A 647 3.14 1.72 26.05
C TYR A 647 2.00 1.39 27.01
N GLY A 648 0.75 1.35 26.54
CA GLY A 648 -0.42 0.95 27.32
C GLY A 648 -0.33 -0.50 27.81
N TYR A 649 -0.02 -1.45 26.92
CA TYR A 649 0.28 -2.83 27.31
C TYR A 649 1.50 -2.90 28.24
N GLY A 650 2.54 -2.10 28.00
CA GLY A 650 3.70 -2.00 28.89
C GLY A 650 3.33 -1.57 30.31
N ALA A 651 2.48 -0.55 30.46
CA ALA A 651 1.96 -0.09 31.75
C ALA A 651 1.10 -1.18 32.42
N ILE A 652 0.23 -1.86 31.67
CA ILE A 652 -0.60 -2.97 32.18
C ILE A 652 0.29 -4.10 32.72
N PHE A 653 1.32 -4.55 31.99
CA PHE A 653 2.19 -5.64 32.45
C PHE A 653 3.01 -5.26 33.69
N ASN A 654 3.50 -4.01 33.78
CA ASN A 654 4.20 -3.57 34.99
C ASN A 654 3.23 -3.39 36.18
N PHE A 655 1.99 -2.95 35.95
CA PHE A 655 0.96 -2.89 36.99
C PHE A 655 0.57 -4.28 37.51
N LEU A 656 0.37 -5.24 36.61
CA LEU A 656 0.15 -6.64 36.98
C LEU A 656 1.33 -7.21 37.79
N ALA A 657 2.57 -6.86 37.44
CA ALA A 657 3.75 -7.26 38.22
C ALA A 657 3.77 -6.62 39.63
N ILE A 658 3.29 -5.38 39.81
CA ILE A 658 3.08 -4.76 41.14
C ILE A 658 2.01 -5.52 41.92
N LEU A 659 0.86 -5.81 41.31
CA LEU A 659 -0.22 -6.58 41.95
C LEU A 659 0.24 -7.98 42.40
N VAL A 660 0.94 -8.71 41.53
CA VAL A 660 1.52 -10.02 41.86
C VAL A 660 2.53 -9.89 43.01
N THR A 661 3.38 -8.86 43.00
CA THR A 661 4.32 -8.60 44.11
C THR A 661 3.59 -8.34 45.42
N ALA A 662 2.48 -7.58 45.40
CA ALA A 662 1.66 -7.30 46.57
C ALA A 662 0.92 -8.52 47.13
N LEU A 663 0.53 -9.47 46.27
CA LEU A 663 -0.02 -10.75 46.73
C LEU A 663 1.01 -11.60 47.48
N PHE A 664 2.29 -11.55 47.09
CA PHE A 664 3.37 -12.34 47.73
C PHE A 664 4.09 -11.63 48.88
N LYS A 665 4.23 -10.30 48.85
CA LYS A 665 4.97 -9.51 49.87
C LYS A 665 4.09 -8.65 50.77
N GLY A 666 2.78 -8.66 50.55
CA GLY A 666 1.80 -7.88 51.31
C GLY A 666 1.48 -6.50 50.73
N PRO A 667 0.43 -5.85 51.24
CA PRO A 667 -0.13 -4.62 50.65
C PRO A 667 0.81 -3.40 50.74
N SER A 668 1.85 -3.43 51.59
CA SER A 668 2.86 -2.39 51.66
C SER A 668 3.63 -2.20 50.35
N SER A 669 3.73 -3.22 49.48
CA SER A 669 4.35 -3.07 48.15
C SER A 669 3.41 -2.51 47.07
N LEU A 670 2.18 -2.09 47.42
CA LEU A 670 1.31 -1.29 46.54
C LEU A 670 1.67 0.20 46.55
N ASP A 671 2.49 0.68 47.49
CA ASP A 671 2.96 2.07 47.49
C ASP A 671 3.97 2.29 46.35
N ILE A 672 3.45 2.72 45.20
CA ILE A 672 4.20 2.90 43.95
C ILE A 672 5.31 3.95 44.12
N LEU A 673 5.09 4.96 44.96
CA LEU A 673 6.00 6.11 45.15
C LEU A 673 6.97 5.94 46.33
N HIS A 674 6.91 4.82 47.04
CA HIS A 674 7.84 4.52 48.13
C HIS A 674 9.30 4.51 47.66
N GLY A 675 10.17 5.21 48.40
CA GLY A 675 11.61 5.28 48.13
C GLY A 675 12.03 6.13 46.91
N HIS A 676 11.11 6.81 46.21
CA HIS A 676 11.46 7.60 45.03
C HIS A 676 12.14 8.93 45.39
N SER A 677 13.43 9.03 45.09
CA SER A 677 14.22 10.26 45.24
C SER A 677 14.14 11.18 44.00
N LYS A 678 14.66 12.42 44.12
CA LYS A 678 14.81 13.34 42.96
C LYS A 678 15.60 12.72 41.81
N ALA A 679 16.64 11.92 42.12
CA ALA A 679 17.41 11.16 41.12
C ALA A 679 16.56 10.07 40.44
N THR A 680 15.65 9.43 41.19
CA THR A 680 14.72 8.41 40.67
C THR A 680 13.69 9.04 39.73
N MET A 681 13.18 10.24 40.04
CA MET A 681 12.31 10.99 39.13
C MET A 681 13.04 11.40 37.83
N LEU A 682 14.30 11.86 37.93
CA LEU A 682 15.11 12.16 36.75
C LEU A 682 15.37 10.91 35.89
N LEU A 683 15.60 9.75 36.53
CA LEU A 683 15.73 8.45 35.87
C LEU A 683 14.45 8.05 35.13
N ILE A 684 13.26 8.22 35.72
CA ILE A 684 11.96 7.96 35.07
C ILE A 684 11.82 8.83 33.82
N CYS A 685 12.09 10.14 33.92
CA CYS A 685 12.03 11.06 32.78
C CYS A 685 13.03 10.67 31.68
N ASN A 686 14.28 10.34 32.03
CA ASN A 686 15.29 9.88 31.09
C ASN A 686 14.87 8.58 30.37
N ASN A 687 14.35 7.60 31.12
CA ASN A 687 13.91 6.32 30.55
C ASN A 687 12.68 6.48 29.65
N ALA A 688 11.76 7.39 29.99
CA ALA A 688 10.61 7.72 29.15
C ALA A 688 11.05 8.38 27.84
N ALA A 689 11.93 9.39 27.91
CA ALA A 689 12.51 10.05 26.73
C ALA A 689 13.29 9.06 25.84
N GLN A 690 14.12 8.20 26.45
CA GLN A 690 14.83 7.13 25.75
C GLN A 690 13.85 6.18 25.04
N GLY A 691 12.74 5.80 25.69
CA GLY A 691 11.71 4.92 25.13
C GLY A 691 10.96 5.55 23.96
N ILE A 692 10.63 6.85 24.05
CA ILE A 692 9.99 7.62 22.98
C ILE A 692 10.93 7.74 21.78
N LEU A 693 12.17 8.18 21.99
CA LEU A 693 13.19 8.29 20.95
C LEU A 693 13.46 6.93 20.28
N SER A 694 13.46 5.88 21.09
CA SER A 694 13.56 4.48 20.65
C SER A 694 12.48 4.10 19.63
N SER A 695 11.24 4.62 19.74
CA SER A 695 10.18 4.37 18.75
C SER A 695 10.44 5.09 17.42
N PHE A 696 10.86 6.36 17.47
CA PHE A 696 11.24 7.11 16.26
C PHE A 696 12.43 6.49 15.53
N PHE A 697 13.37 5.90 16.27
CA PHE A 697 14.46 5.10 15.71
C PHE A 697 13.96 3.90 14.91
N PHE A 698 13.01 3.13 15.44
CA PHE A 698 12.47 1.98 14.69
C PHE A 698 11.61 2.42 13.49
N LYS A 699 11.03 3.62 13.51
CA LYS A 699 10.28 4.18 12.38
C LYS A 699 11.17 4.67 11.24
N TYR A 700 12.15 5.54 11.55
CA TYR A 700 12.94 6.27 10.55
C TYR A 700 14.31 5.65 10.26
N ALA A 701 14.73 4.68 11.07
CA ALA A 701 16.02 4.02 10.96
C ALA A 701 15.89 2.49 11.14
N ASP A 702 17.05 1.85 11.25
CA ASP A 702 17.25 0.40 11.36
C ASP A 702 17.58 0.04 12.82
N THR A 703 17.08 -1.09 13.32
CA THR A 703 17.51 -1.63 14.61
C THR A 703 19.02 -1.73 14.72
N ILE A 704 19.73 -2.08 13.63
CA ILE A 704 21.20 -2.17 13.66
C ILE A 704 21.85 -0.80 13.83
N LEU A 705 21.42 0.23 13.10
CA LEU A 705 21.93 1.61 13.29
C LEU A 705 21.71 2.08 14.74
N LYS A 706 20.56 1.74 15.33
CA LYS A 706 20.29 1.98 16.75
C LYS A 706 21.24 1.25 17.69
N LYS A 707 21.68 0.02 17.36
CA LYS A 707 22.68 -0.69 18.17
C LYS A 707 24.08 -0.09 18.04
N TYR A 708 24.47 0.36 16.86
CA TYR A 708 25.71 1.14 16.69
C TYR A 708 25.66 2.43 17.53
N SER A 709 24.56 3.19 17.46
CA SER A 709 24.28 4.34 18.33
C SER A 709 24.43 4.01 19.82
N SER A 710 23.74 2.97 20.32
CA SER A 710 23.87 2.52 21.71
C SER A 710 25.28 2.00 22.09
N THR A 711 26.08 1.55 21.11
CA THR A 711 27.48 1.16 21.36
C THR A 711 28.35 2.40 21.51
N VAL A 712 28.17 3.43 20.65
CA VAL A 712 28.80 4.74 20.82
C VAL A 712 28.37 5.40 22.14
N ALA A 713 27.12 5.25 22.56
CA ALA A 713 26.64 5.68 23.88
C ALA A 713 27.42 5.06 25.05
N THR A 714 27.95 3.84 24.88
CA THR A 714 28.75 3.16 25.91
C THR A 714 30.11 3.86 26.12
N ILE A 715 30.64 4.49 25.06
CA ILE A 715 31.85 5.33 25.13
C ILE A 715 31.59 6.55 26.01
N PHE A 716 30.47 7.23 25.77
CA PHE A 716 30.03 8.37 26.58
C PHE A 716 29.79 7.97 28.04
N THR A 717 29.12 6.84 28.31
CA THR A 717 28.97 6.31 29.69
C THR A 717 30.33 6.07 30.33
N GLY A 718 31.29 5.46 29.63
CA GLY A 718 32.63 5.18 30.18
C GLY A 718 33.39 6.45 30.56
N ILE A 719 33.43 7.45 29.66
CA ILE A 719 34.09 8.74 29.91
C ILE A 719 33.39 9.51 31.04
N ALA A 720 32.06 9.61 31.01
CA ALA A 720 31.30 10.28 32.07
C ALA A 720 31.45 9.56 33.42
N SER A 721 31.52 8.23 33.44
CA SER A 721 31.77 7.45 34.65
C SER A 721 33.20 7.63 35.19
N ALA A 722 34.20 7.81 34.32
CA ALA A 722 35.56 8.15 34.71
C ALA A 722 35.65 9.55 35.34
N VAL A 723 35.00 10.54 34.73
CA VAL A 723 34.99 11.94 35.24
C VAL A 723 34.20 12.08 36.54
N LEU A 724 33.02 11.44 36.65
CA LEU A 724 32.14 11.60 37.81
C LEU A 724 32.51 10.73 39.01
N PHE A 725 33.17 9.58 38.78
CA PHE A 725 33.47 8.59 39.84
C PHE A 725 34.96 8.22 39.94
N GLY A 726 35.84 8.91 39.21
CA GLY A 726 37.30 8.77 39.32
C GLY A 726 37.88 7.47 38.75
N HIS A 727 37.15 6.75 37.89
CA HIS A 727 37.65 5.50 37.29
C HIS A 727 38.72 5.75 36.22
N THR A 728 39.75 4.90 36.18
CA THR A 728 40.79 4.94 35.15
C THR A 728 40.30 4.31 33.85
N LEU A 729 40.43 5.05 32.74
CA LEU A 729 40.18 4.52 31.40
C LEU A 729 41.39 3.67 30.96
N THR A 730 41.16 2.40 30.62
CA THR A 730 42.24 1.48 30.21
C THR A 730 42.60 1.66 28.74
N MET A 731 43.81 1.24 28.33
CA MET A 731 44.18 1.23 26.90
C MET A 731 43.26 0.32 26.08
N ASN A 732 42.74 -0.76 26.70
CA ASN A 732 41.75 -1.65 26.08
C ASN A 732 40.43 -0.93 25.75
N PHE A 733 40.02 0.06 26.56
CA PHE A 733 38.86 0.91 26.28
C PHE A 733 39.08 1.76 25.02
N ILE A 734 40.27 2.36 24.87
CA ILE A 734 40.64 3.17 23.69
C ILE A 734 40.71 2.31 22.42
N LEU A 735 41.33 1.14 22.48
CA LEU A 735 41.37 0.20 21.36
C LEU A 735 39.97 -0.29 20.97
N GLY A 736 39.13 -0.61 21.95
CA GLY A 736 37.72 -0.99 21.73
C GLY A 736 36.92 0.10 21.01
N ILE A 737 37.12 1.37 21.37
CA ILE A 737 36.52 2.53 20.70
C ILE A 737 36.89 2.57 19.21
N SER A 738 38.19 2.50 18.89
CA SER A 738 38.65 2.55 17.50
C SER A 738 38.06 1.41 16.65
N ILE A 739 37.99 0.20 17.21
CA ILE A 739 37.42 -0.97 16.53
C ILE A 739 35.91 -0.80 16.28
N VAL A 740 35.17 -0.22 17.23
CA VAL A 740 33.73 0.10 17.05
C VAL A 740 33.52 1.10 15.90
N PHE A 741 34.35 2.13 15.78
CA PHE A 741 34.27 3.09 14.68
C PHE A 741 34.63 2.48 13.31
N ILE A 742 35.67 1.64 13.24
CA ILE A 742 36.04 0.91 12.01
C ILE A 742 34.90 0.00 11.57
N SER A 743 34.33 -0.78 12.50
CA SER A 743 33.14 -1.62 12.24
C SER A 743 31.96 -0.81 11.72
N MET A 744 31.66 0.34 12.33
CA MET A 744 30.56 1.21 11.90
C MET A 744 30.79 1.74 10.48
N HIS A 745 32.01 2.18 10.16
CA HIS A 745 32.36 2.63 8.82
C HIS A 745 32.24 1.50 7.78
N GLN A 746 32.75 0.31 8.10
CA GLN A 746 32.68 -0.88 7.22
C GLN A 746 31.22 -1.28 6.94
N PHE A 747 30.36 -1.34 7.97
CA PHE A 747 28.96 -1.76 7.85
C PHE A 747 28.10 -0.83 6.99
N PHE A 748 28.36 0.49 7.03
CA PHE A 748 27.61 1.50 6.27
C PHE A 748 28.30 1.94 4.96
N SER A 749 29.47 1.38 4.64
CA SER A 749 30.25 1.71 3.43
C SER A 749 29.47 1.43 2.13
N PRO A 750 29.70 2.20 1.04
CA PRO A 750 29.11 1.91 -0.27
C PRO A 750 29.49 0.52 -0.81
N LEU A 751 30.73 0.07 -0.55
CA LEU A 751 31.25 -1.24 -0.92
C LEU A 751 30.40 -2.39 -0.34
N SER A 752 29.80 -2.21 0.83
CA SER A 752 28.91 -3.20 1.44
C SER A 752 27.60 -3.43 0.67
N LYS A 753 27.22 -2.54 -0.27
CA LYS A 753 25.98 -2.60 -1.06
C LYS A 753 26.16 -3.26 -2.44
N VAL A 754 27.35 -3.13 -3.04
CA VAL A 754 27.62 -3.61 -4.42
C VAL A 754 27.61 -5.14 -4.50
N LYS A 755 27.83 -5.83 -3.37
CA LYS A 755 27.93 -7.30 -3.30
C LYS A 755 26.60 -8.02 -3.00
N ASP A 756 25.48 -7.29 -2.97
CA ASP A 756 24.14 -7.83 -2.67
C ASP A 756 23.27 -8.06 -3.94
N GLU A 757 23.69 -7.59 -5.11
CA GLU A 757 23.11 -7.97 -6.42
C GLU A 757 23.77 -9.27 -6.92
N PRO A 758 23.02 -10.36 -7.16
CA PRO A 758 23.54 -11.52 -7.87
C PRO A 758 23.65 -11.22 -9.37
N GLU A 759 24.75 -11.63 -9.99
CA GLU A 759 24.81 -11.84 -11.43
C GLU A 759 23.83 -12.97 -11.80
N ASP A 760 22.66 -12.61 -12.31
CA ASP A 760 21.72 -13.55 -12.95
C ASP A 760 21.21 -12.88 -14.23
N GLY A 761 21.74 -13.35 -15.36
CA GLY A 761 21.69 -12.65 -16.63
C GLY A 761 23.05 -12.65 -17.32
N SER A 762 23.38 -13.76 -17.97
CA SER A 762 24.51 -13.87 -18.89
C SER A 762 24.36 -12.88 -20.04
N LEU A 763 25.00 -11.73 -19.95
CA LEU A 763 25.19 -10.82 -21.06
C LEU A 763 26.17 -11.46 -22.05
N GLU A 764 25.67 -11.86 -23.22
CA GLU A 764 26.53 -12.14 -24.37
C GLU A 764 27.36 -10.89 -24.68
N MET A 765 28.68 -11.04 -24.61
CA MET A 765 29.59 -9.97 -25.03
C MET A 765 29.55 -9.86 -26.55
N VAL A 766 28.81 -8.89 -27.07
CA VAL A 766 29.06 -8.38 -28.42
C VAL A 766 30.26 -7.44 -28.34
N ASP A 767 31.37 -7.85 -28.95
CA ASP A 767 32.61 -7.09 -28.97
C ASP A 767 32.41 -5.65 -29.44
N SER A 768 32.97 -4.71 -28.69
CA SER A 768 33.09 -3.30 -29.07
C SER A 768 34.51 -2.80 -28.85
N GLN A 769 35.50 -3.57 -29.31
CA GLN A 769 36.83 -3.04 -29.60
C GLN A 769 36.81 -2.28 -30.94
N ASN A 770 36.48 -0.98 -30.90
CA ASN A 770 37.17 0.03 -31.72
C ASN A 770 36.75 1.47 -31.37
N ASN A 771 37.63 2.41 -31.72
CA ASN A 771 37.41 3.86 -31.76
C ASN A 771 37.35 4.61 -30.41
N GLN A 772 38.46 4.55 -29.66
CA GLN A 772 38.94 5.69 -28.88
C GLN A 772 40.30 6.22 -29.40
N ARG A 773 40.27 6.60 -30.68
CA ARG A 773 41.10 7.62 -31.35
C ARG A 773 40.10 8.33 -32.27
N ASP A 774 39.77 9.60 -32.13
CA ASP A 774 40.69 10.73 -32.06
C ASP A 774 40.14 11.94 -31.29
N ARG A 775 41.06 12.77 -30.77
CA ARG A 775 40.71 14.08 -30.22
C ARG A 775 40.40 15.06 -31.35
N THR A 776 39.41 15.90 -31.09
CA THR A 776 39.16 17.17 -31.78
C THR A 776 40.44 17.90 -32.20
N SER A 777 40.71 17.89 -33.49
CA SER A 777 41.57 18.84 -34.19
C SER A 777 40.89 19.24 -35.49
N LEU A 778 41.09 20.49 -35.93
CA LEU A 778 40.62 21.10 -37.17
C LEU A 778 39.16 21.59 -37.20
N ASN A 779 38.98 22.80 -36.66
CA ASN A 779 38.26 23.84 -37.41
C ASN A 779 39.04 24.13 -38.70
N SER A 780 38.44 23.90 -39.88
CA SER A 780 38.66 24.69 -41.10
C SER A 780 37.87 24.11 -42.27
N GLN A 781 37.04 24.94 -42.93
CA GLN A 781 36.65 24.87 -44.36
C GLN A 781 35.97 23.56 -44.85
N TYR A 782 34.80 23.56 -45.49
CA TYR A 782 34.08 24.58 -46.27
C TYR A 782 32.57 24.53 -45.99
#